data_AF-A0A8T8LQM2-F1
#
_entry.id   AF-A0A8T8LQM2-F1
#
_cell.length_a   1.000
_cell.length_b   1.000
_cell.length_c   1.000
_cell.angle_alpha   90.00
_cell.angle_beta   90.00
_cell.angle_gamma   90.00
#
_symmetry.space_group_name_H-M   'P 1'
#
loop_
_entity.id
_entity.type
_entity.pdbx_description
1 polymer ?
#
loop_
_entity_poly.entity_id
_entity_poly.type
_entity_poly.pdbx_seq_one_letter_code
_entity_poly.pdbx_strand_id
1 'polypeptide(L)'
;MARKRKGGNAGLGAFLPLIILVGLFAQIPKPVWIILAVSVAVGFTCWLVFKPRKRKLASSPTHESISLSTIAQDEPMVSISLGRSDSSEFQRVRLGSSSSQTYAIPKPATKTGKARWLGLNESVEVAGLHLPGGLLYVASNGEMFGYEEPSLIDASLRVAKSRVDPSVRQMGYWPAYNDITPEARRGYLQWLADGRSDPEADVGYVFLFFYGLERRALIDGVTSAEARTDVEVIQEEVRRLLGIYGNNNSFRGYATRFLDHLKMHEVAPQTYLQEPQKYEAGSYELPMPVRIALGQMAVDKTPLKSSWALAWALTDPNITRRTPVARCGDKFGQLFQQEFDRRHPNGITLGNNKTRLKVAYRPASARLSVPAVKIGDLPDVSATSGPRNKLQALVDQCSITLDPYSRYLGRNPDSPDSLEALLQLPTPLWPAEAQAELEMIRESVGTDTVCMSFGELAGRFKSAGALSRDKVIALARALEACNVGFEPDVLSGARTPKAEDIVALFGVLPSDGPLRADDGYNAAVVTLDLASAVAAADGDTSLEEVRLLTSHVDSWTHFEPGHRKRLSAHLALQLKQPPTLASLKKKLEPLGVEAKRKIAGFLSHLAHADGEVTPAEVKLLERVYKTLSLDPKMVYSDLHSAASSITAPTERGSSAQPRSMPINDTGASKLKTDTGFTLDMSKIAQLQQETAEVSALLAGVFAEDSAGDATIAAHEVPENQPRERTALSGDVESDAEASETSHGATVYGLDVDHSALLRLLVGRNEWSRAELEDAAADLDLMLDGALEQINDMAFDRFDMPLCEGDDPIEINPEIMNELTL
;
A
#
# COMPACT_ATOMS: atom_id res chain seq x y z
N MET A 1 -33.99 38.29 57.32
CA MET A 1 -33.34 39.15 58.33
C MET A 1 -32.09 38.40 58.80
N ALA A 2 -30.86 38.89 58.84
CA ALA A 2 -30.36 40.25 59.04
C ALA A 2 -29.02 40.48 58.32
N ARG A 3 -28.68 41.77 58.21
CA ARG A 3 -27.57 42.41 57.49
C ARG A 3 -26.21 42.30 58.22
N LYS A 4 -25.15 42.24 57.40
CA LYS A 4 -23.84 42.96 57.46
C LYS A 4 -23.28 43.38 58.83
N ARG A 5 -21.98 43.11 59.04
CA ARG A 5 -20.99 44.15 59.38
C ARG A 5 -19.54 43.78 59.03
N LYS A 6 -18.75 44.83 58.80
CA LYS A 6 -17.42 44.93 58.20
C LYS A 6 -16.46 45.52 59.25
N GLY A 7 -15.17 45.19 59.16
CA GLY A 7 -14.04 45.79 59.91
C GLY A 7 -13.21 44.68 60.56
N GLY A 8 -11.92 44.48 60.31
CA GLY A 8 -10.86 45.40 59.89
C GLY A 8 -9.82 45.42 61.01
N ASN A 9 -8.74 44.66 60.90
CA ASN A 9 -7.51 44.96 61.65
C ASN A 9 -6.28 44.51 60.84
N ALA A 10 -5.43 45.49 60.58
CA ALA A 10 -4.14 45.36 59.91
C ALA A 10 -3.06 44.90 60.91
N GLY A 11 -2.02 44.26 60.39
CA GLY A 11 -0.71 44.23 61.04
C GLY A 11 -0.25 42.88 61.58
N LEU A 12 -0.04 41.88 60.70
CA LEU A 12 1.02 40.87 60.88
C LEU A 12 1.31 40.06 59.58
N GLY A 13 1.10 40.65 58.40
CA GLY A 13 1.04 39.90 57.12
C GLY A 13 2.29 39.88 56.25
N ALA A 14 3.39 40.56 56.62
CA ALA A 14 4.54 40.74 55.73
C ALA A 14 5.66 39.69 55.89
N PHE A 15 5.69 38.93 57.00
CA PHE A 15 6.75 37.95 57.24
C PHE A 15 6.40 36.51 56.86
N LEU A 16 5.11 36.17 56.79
CA LEU A 16 4.64 34.84 56.36
C LEU A 16 4.89 34.52 54.88
N PRO A 17 4.67 35.42 53.90
CA PRO A 17 4.90 35.07 52.51
C PRO A 17 6.40 34.90 52.18
N LEU A 18 7.29 35.60 52.88
CA LEU A 18 8.74 35.48 52.67
C LEU A 18 9.28 34.13 53.19
N ILE A 19 8.78 33.64 54.32
CA ILE A 19 9.16 32.34 54.88
C ILE A 19 8.59 31.20 54.02
N ILE A 20 7.38 31.35 53.49
CA ILE A 20 6.79 30.38 52.55
C ILE A 20 7.57 30.34 51.23
N LEU A 21 8.03 31.49 50.72
CA LEU A 21 8.84 31.55 49.50
C LEU A 21 10.21 30.87 49.69
N VAL A 22 10.87 31.11 50.82
CA VAL A 22 12.16 30.47 51.15
C VAL A 22 11.99 28.95 51.38
N GLY A 23 10.88 28.53 51.99
CA GLY A 23 10.53 27.11 52.14
C GLY A 23 10.26 26.41 50.80
N LEU A 24 9.63 27.10 49.84
CA LEU A 24 9.42 26.58 48.48
C LEU A 24 10.73 26.43 47.71
N PHE A 25 11.67 27.36 47.85
CA PHE A 25 12.99 27.23 47.22
C PHE A 25 13.84 26.10 47.82
N ALA A 26 13.65 25.76 49.11
CA ALA A 26 14.35 24.66 49.78
C ALA A 26 13.82 23.26 49.39
N GLN A 27 12.62 23.16 48.79
CA GLN A 27 12.04 21.90 48.32
C GLN A 27 12.42 21.54 46.88
N ILE A 28 13.13 22.42 46.16
CA ILE A 28 13.57 22.14 44.80
C ILE A 28 14.75 21.15 44.83
N PRO A 29 14.65 19.98 44.15
CA PRO A 29 15.73 19.00 44.11
C PRO A 29 17.03 19.60 43.58
N LYS A 30 18.17 19.27 44.21
CA LYS A 30 19.52 19.69 43.77
C LYS A 30 19.79 19.56 42.26
N PRO A 31 19.33 18.53 41.52
CA PRO A 31 19.55 18.45 40.07
C PRO A 31 18.86 19.57 39.26
N VAL A 32 17.75 20.13 39.73
CA VAL A 32 17.05 21.23 39.03
C VAL A 32 17.88 22.51 39.07
N TRP A 33 18.57 22.78 40.18
CA TRP A 33 19.51 23.90 40.28
C TRP A 33 20.73 23.73 39.37
N ILE A 34 21.17 22.49 39.14
CA ILE A 34 22.25 22.18 38.21
C ILE A 34 21.80 22.42 36.77
N ILE A 35 20.60 21.97 36.39
CA ILE A 35 20.03 22.23 35.05
C ILE A 35 19.83 23.73 34.81
N LEU A 36 19.37 24.48 35.82
CA LEU A 36 19.23 25.93 35.75
C LEU A 36 20.60 26.63 35.59
N ALA A 37 21.62 26.18 36.32
CA ALA A 37 22.98 26.72 36.21
C ALA A 37 23.60 26.41 34.84
N VAL A 38 23.39 25.19 34.30
CA VAL A 38 23.86 24.79 32.97
C VAL A 38 23.14 25.57 31.89
N SER A 39 21.82 25.75 31.96
CA SER A 39 21.06 26.56 30.99
C SER A 39 21.44 28.03 31.02
N VAL A 40 21.74 28.61 32.19
CA VAL A 40 22.30 29.96 32.30
C VAL A 40 23.72 30.04 31.73
N ALA A 41 24.56 29.02 31.95
CA ALA A 41 25.91 28.95 31.38
C ALA A 41 25.89 28.80 29.84
N VAL A 42 24.96 28.00 29.30
CA VAL A 42 24.70 27.85 27.86
C VAL A 42 24.15 29.14 27.26
N GLY A 43 23.23 29.81 27.95
CA GLY A 43 22.74 31.13 27.55
C GLY A 43 23.83 32.20 27.55
N PHE A 44 24.74 32.17 28.54
CA PHE A 44 25.86 33.10 28.63
C PHE A 44 26.95 32.83 27.59
N THR A 45 27.21 31.55 27.27
CA THR A 45 28.15 31.17 26.20
C THR A 45 27.57 31.49 24.82
N CYS A 46 26.28 31.23 24.57
CA CYS A 46 25.59 31.71 23.37
C CYS A 46 25.64 33.24 23.28
N TRP A 47 25.41 33.96 24.38
CA TRP A 47 25.53 35.42 24.37
C TRP A 47 26.96 35.91 24.11
N LEU A 48 28.00 35.22 24.59
CA LEU A 48 29.40 35.55 24.26
C LEU A 48 29.77 35.28 22.81
N VAL A 49 29.20 34.22 22.20
CA VAL A 49 29.43 33.85 20.79
C VAL A 49 28.68 34.78 19.85
N PHE A 50 27.44 35.14 20.17
CA PHE A 50 26.56 35.98 19.34
C PHE A 50 26.61 37.48 19.68
N LYS A 51 27.50 37.91 20.57
CA LYS A 51 27.66 39.35 20.86
C LYS A 51 28.23 40.06 19.62
N PRO A 52 27.52 41.03 19.02
CA PRO A 52 28.05 41.77 17.88
C PRO A 52 29.30 42.55 18.31
N ARG A 53 30.46 42.18 17.75
CA ARG A 53 31.70 42.93 17.92
C ARG A 53 31.53 44.30 17.27
N LYS A 54 31.42 45.36 18.08
CA LYS A 54 31.60 46.74 17.62
C LYS A 54 32.98 46.85 16.96
N ARG A 55 33.02 47.02 15.64
CA ARG A 55 34.23 47.39 14.89
C ARG A 55 34.70 48.76 15.40
N LYS A 56 35.82 48.77 16.14
CA LYS A 56 36.64 49.98 16.29
C LYS A 56 37.26 50.28 14.93
N LEU A 57 37.07 51.50 14.42
CA LEU A 57 37.88 52.05 13.33
C LEU A 57 39.33 52.08 13.81
N ALA A 58 40.20 51.30 13.18
CA ALA A 58 41.64 51.38 13.36
C ALA A 58 42.19 52.46 12.41
N SER A 59 42.77 53.47 13.02
CA SER A 59 43.65 54.48 12.43
C SER A 59 44.88 53.84 11.78
N SER A 60 45.18 54.24 10.54
CA SER A 60 46.47 53.97 9.90
C SER A 60 47.61 54.79 10.56
N PRO A 61 48.85 54.29 10.60
CA PRO A 61 49.96 54.95 11.28
C PRO A 61 50.73 55.91 10.36
N THR A 62 51.05 57.09 10.89
CA THR A 62 52.21 57.95 10.57
C THR A 62 53.40 57.53 11.45
N HIS A 63 54.69 57.64 11.15
CA HIS A 63 55.50 58.40 10.18
C HIS A 63 56.92 57.76 10.23
N GLU A 64 57.69 57.72 9.15
CA GLU A 64 59.05 58.30 9.08
C GLU A 64 59.78 58.04 7.75
N SER A 65 60.60 59.04 7.44
CA SER A 65 61.19 59.48 6.19
C SER A 65 62.59 58.93 5.90
N ILE A 66 62.93 58.71 4.61
CA ILE A 66 64.26 59.04 4.05
C ILE A 66 64.10 59.60 2.61
N SER A 67 64.87 60.66 2.33
CA SER A 67 64.81 61.67 1.27
C SER A 67 65.43 61.31 -0.09
N LEU A 68 65.04 62.02 -1.18
CA LEU A 68 65.93 62.82 -2.05
C LEU A 68 65.18 63.59 -3.19
N SER A 69 65.08 64.91 -2.98
CA SER A 69 65.18 66.10 -3.88
C SER A 69 64.91 66.09 -5.42
N THR A 70 63.95 66.95 -5.79
CA THR A 70 64.03 68.17 -6.66
C THR A 70 63.96 68.08 -8.20
N ILE A 71 62.97 68.79 -8.78
CA ILE A 71 62.98 69.92 -9.78
C ILE A 71 61.48 70.15 -10.18
N ALA A 72 60.75 71.18 -9.70
CA ALA A 72 60.65 72.61 -10.06
C ALA A 72 59.46 72.99 -11.01
N GLN A 73 58.56 73.84 -10.49
CA GLN A 73 57.68 74.88 -11.11
C GLN A 73 56.62 74.42 -12.14
N ASP A 74 55.35 74.86 -12.16
CA ASP A 74 54.72 76.17 -11.96
C ASP A 74 53.20 76.00 -11.66
N GLU A 75 52.60 76.91 -10.88
CA GLU A 75 51.15 77.06 -10.62
C GLU A 75 50.66 78.34 -11.34
N PRO A 76 49.38 78.46 -11.76
CA PRO A 76 48.45 79.12 -10.84
C PRO A 76 46.97 78.67 -10.88
N MET A 77 46.42 78.42 -9.68
CA MET A 77 45.16 78.91 -9.12
C MET A 77 43.87 78.89 -9.98
N VAL A 78 42.92 78.02 -9.59
CA VAL A 78 41.48 78.21 -9.83
C VAL A 78 40.77 78.36 -8.48
N SER A 79 40.05 79.48 -8.31
CA SER A 79 39.26 79.80 -7.12
C SER A 79 37.88 79.13 -7.17
N ILE A 80 37.46 78.52 -6.06
CA ILE A 80 36.12 77.94 -5.89
C ILE A 80 35.33 78.85 -4.94
N SER A 81 34.32 79.54 -5.46
CA SER A 81 33.33 80.26 -4.65
C SER A 81 32.07 79.41 -4.47
N LEU A 82 31.82 78.94 -3.25
CA LEU A 82 30.61 78.21 -2.86
C LEU A 82 29.53 79.20 -2.41
N GLY A 83 28.57 79.50 -3.29
CA GLY A 83 27.33 80.19 -2.94
C GLY A 83 26.27 79.18 -2.48
N ARG A 84 25.69 79.40 -1.29
CA ARG A 84 24.65 78.57 -0.68
C ARG A 84 23.28 79.21 -0.98
N SER A 85 22.41 78.53 -1.73
CA SER A 85 20.96 78.83 -1.72
C SER A 85 20.12 77.58 -1.99
N ASP A 86 19.07 77.44 -1.18
CA ASP A 86 18.04 76.40 -1.23
C ASP A 86 17.20 76.47 -2.51
N SER A 87 17.28 75.42 -3.32
CA SER A 87 16.18 74.81 -4.10
C SER A 87 16.79 73.78 -5.05
N SER A 88 16.08 72.67 -5.25
CA SER A 88 16.51 71.54 -6.07
C SER A 88 16.56 71.92 -7.55
N GLU A 89 17.70 72.40 -8.05
CA GLU A 89 18.01 72.46 -9.47
C GLU A 89 19.52 72.33 -9.74
N PHE A 90 19.85 71.68 -10.86
CA PHE A 90 21.17 71.18 -11.25
C PHE A 90 22.32 72.21 -11.16
N GLN A 91 23.45 71.79 -10.59
CA GLN A 91 24.70 72.55 -10.61
C GLN A 91 25.37 72.45 -11.99
N ARG A 92 25.72 73.61 -12.57
CA ARG A 92 26.39 73.72 -13.88
C ARG A 92 27.87 74.01 -13.67
N VAL A 93 28.74 73.03 -13.88
CA VAL A 93 30.20 73.24 -13.95
C VAL A 93 30.57 73.57 -15.39
N ARG A 94 31.06 74.79 -15.64
CA ARG A 94 31.65 75.17 -16.93
C ARG A 94 33.17 74.98 -16.88
N LEU A 95 33.66 73.93 -17.51
CA LEU A 95 35.06 73.80 -17.91
C LEU A 95 35.20 74.35 -19.33
N GLY A 96 35.97 75.41 -19.51
CA GLY A 96 36.22 75.98 -20.83
C GLY A 96 37.27 75.18 -21.59
N SER A 97 36.92 74.65 -22.75
CA SER A 97 37.70 74.84 -23.99
C SER A 97 36.86 74.49 -25.22
N SER A 98 37.16 75.17 -26.31
CA SER A 98 36.33 75.36 -27.49
C SER A 98 36.19 74.12 -28.38
N SER A 99 34.98 73.61 -28.57
CA SER A 99 34.53 73.10 -29.88
C SER A 99 33.00 73.06 -29.95
N SER A 100 32.46 73.63 -31.01
CA SER A 100 31.02 73.72 -31.29
C SER A 100 30.51 72.41 -31.88
N GLN A 101 29.98 71.52 -31.05
CA GLN A 101 29.01 70.51 -31.46
C GLN A 101 27.80 70.56 -30.52
N THR A 102 26.69 71.09 -31.03
CA THR A 102 25.44 71.17 -30.29
C THR A 102 24.67 69.86 -30.48
N TYR A 103 24.71 68.98 -29.49
CA TYR A 103 23.77 67.85 -29.40
C TYR A 103 22.48 68.35 -28.74
N ALA A 104 21.36 68.26 -29.46
CA ALA A 104 20.06 68.53 -28.88
C ALA A 104 19.69 67.38 -27.94
N ILE A 105 19.48 67.67 -26.65
CA ILE A 105 18.92 66.71 -25.70
C ILE A 105 17.47 66.45 -26.13
N PRO A 106 17.08 65.22 -26.49
CA PRO A 106 15.70 64.91 -26.83
C PRO A 106 14.80 65.23 -25.63
N LYS A 107 13.66 65.88 -25.88
CA LYS A 107 12.68 66.19 -24.83
C LYS A 107 12.33 64.90 -24.07
N PRO A 108 12.30 64.91 -22.73
CA PRO A 108 11.96 63.71 -21.97
C PRO A 108 10.56 63.26 -22.39
N ALA A 109 10.45 62.00 -22.84
CA ALA A 109 9.17 61.37 -23.09
C ALA A 109 8.31 61.50 -21.82
N THR A 110 7.08 61.97 -21.97
CA THR A 110 6.12 62.11 -20.88
C THR A 110 5.97 60.77 -20.15
N LYS A 111 6.56 60.69 -18.95
CA LYS A 111 6.60 59.49 -18.11
C LYS A 111 5.22 59.26 -17.50
N THR A 112 4.42 58.37 -18.08
CA THR A 112 3.24 57.80 -17.41
C THR A 112 3.71 56.64 -16.52
N GLY A 113 3.95 56.91 -15.24
CA GLY A 113 4.43 55.93 -14.26
C GLY A 113 3.36 54.95 -13.74
N LYS A 114 2.41 54.52 -14.57
CA LYS A 114 1.42 53.49 -14.21
C LYS A 114 1.63 52.27 -15.09
N ALA A 115 1.71 51.10 -14.48
CA ALA A 115 1.73 49.83 -15.20
C ALA A 115 0.51 49.73 -16.12
N ARG A 116 0.74 49.31 -17.37
CA ARG A 116 -0.30 49.11 -18.38
C ARG A 116 -0.28 47.65 -18.80
N TRP A 117 -1.46 47.02 -18.81
CA TRP A 117 -1.69 45.76 -19.48
C TRP A 117 -1.80 45.99 -21.00
N LEU A 118 -1.10 45.18 -21.78
CA LEU A 118 -1.22 45.11 -23.24
C LEU A 118 -2.11 43.92 -23.59
N GLY A 119 -3.26 44.18 -24.23
CA GLY A 119 -4.18 43.13 -24.65
C GLY A 119 -3.65 42.28 -25.81
N LEU A 120 -4.42 41.26 -26.20
CA LEU A 120 -4.08 40.40 -27.33
C LEU A 120 -3.89 41.23 -28.63
N ASN A 121 -2.84 40.93 -29.39
CA ASN A 121 -2.45 41.61 -30.62
C ASN A 121 -1.92 43.06 -30.45
N GLU A 122 -1.82 43.56 -29.22
CA GLU A 122 -1.04 44.77 -28.98
C GLU A 122 0.46 44.47 -29.04
N SER A 123 1.24 45.46 -29.49
CA SER A 123 2.69 45.35 -29.57
C SER A 123 3.38 46.54 -28.90
N VAL A 124 4.57 46.32 -28.37
CA VAL A 124 5.37 47.37 -27.74
C VAL A 124 6.84 47.25 -28.14
N GLU A 125 7.56 48.36 -28.15
CA GLU A 125 9.01 48.37 -28.31
C GLU A 125 9.68 48.58 -26.96
N VAL A 126 10.54 47.65 -26.55
CA VAL A 126 11.31 47.71 -25.30
C VAL A 126 12.77 47.45 -25.61
N ALA A 127 13.65 48.38 -25.23
CA ALA A 127 15.10 48.29 -25.46
C ALA A 127 15.48 47.96 -26.93
N GLY A 128 14.72 48.47 -27.90
CA GLY A 128 14.93 48.25 -29.34
C GLY A 128 14.49 46.88 -29.86
N LEU A 129 13.73 46.11 -29.06
CA LEU A 129 13.07 44.87 -29.49
C LEU A 129 11.57 45.11 -29.64
N HIS A 130 11.02 44.66 -30.76
CA HIS A 130 9.58 44.65 -30.99
C HIS A 130 8.98 43.40 -30.34
N LEU A 131 8.05 43.58 -29.39
CA LEU A 131 7.35 42.51 -28.70
C LEU A 131 5.92 42.39 -29.27
N PRO A 132 5.63 41.38 -30.09
CA PRO A 132 4.30 41.19 -30.67
C PRO A 132 3.36 40.42 -29.73
N GLY A 133 2.05 40.48 -30.01
CA GLY A 133 1.05 39.57 -29.42
C GLY A 133 0.48 39.97 -28.06
N GLY A 134 1.18 40.80 -27.29
CA GLY A 134 0.68 41.35 -26.02
C GLY A 134 0.55 40.29 -24.92
N LEU A 135 -0.44 40.47 -24.03
CA LEU A 135 -0.62 39.75 -22.76
C LEU A 135 0.48 40.04 -21.72
N LEU A 136 0.92 41.29 -21.65
CA LEU A 136 2.07 41.72 -20.85
C LEU A 136 1.75 42.95 -20.02
N TYR A 137 2.33 43.04 -18.83
CA TYR A 137 2.39 44.29 -18.07
C TYR A 137 3.66 45.07 -18.42
N VAL A 138 3.53 46.36 -18.76
CA VAL A 138 4.65 47.23 -19.11
C VAL A 138 4.57 48.57 -18.38
N ALA A 139 5.70 49.09 -17.93
CA ALA A 139 5.83 50.43 -17.34
C ALA A 139 7.13 51.12 -17.78
N SER A 140 7.19 52.45 -17.66
CA SER A 140 8.43 53.25 -17.90
C SER A 140 9.12 53.72 -16.63
N ASN A 141 8.51 53.47 -15.46
CA ASN A 141 9.08 53.61 -14.12
C ASN A 141 8.09 52.94 -13.15
N GLY A 142 8.25 51.64 -12.97
CA GLY A 142 7.27 50.77 -12.33
C GLY A 142 7.61 50.39 -10.90
N GLU A 143 8.64 50.98 -10.26
CA GLU A 143 9.23 50.49 -9.00
C GLU A 143 8.20 49.97 -7.99
N MET A 144 7.13 50.73 -7.69
CA MET A 144 6.11 50.34 -6.72
C MET A 144 5.24 49.14 -7.15
N PHE A 145 4.97 48.98 -8.45
CA PHE A 145 4.19 47.85 -8.99
C PHE A 145 5.07 46.63 -9.28
N GLY A 146 6.33 46.85 -9.70
CA GLY A 146 7.27 45.77 -10.04
C GLY A 146 7.65 44.90 -8.84
N TYR A 147 7.62 45.45 -7.62
CA TYR A 147 7.79 44.66 -6.39
C TYR A 147 6.60 43.73 -6.09
N GLU A 148 5.38 44.12 -6.47
CA GLU A 148 4.16 43.35 -6.27
C GLU A 148 3.77 42.48 -7.48
N GLU A 149 4.39 42.72 -8.64
CA GLU A 149 4.16 42.00 -9.89
C GLU A 149 5.49 41.63 -10.58
N PRO A 150 6.00 40.40 -10.34
CA PRO A 150 7.26 39.95 -10.91
C PRO A 150 7.34 40.00 -12.44
N SER A 151 6.21 39.83 -13.16
CA SER A 151 6.17 39.84 -14.63
C SER A 151 6.24 41.24 -15.26
N LEU A 152 6.17 42.32 -14.46
CA LEU A 152 6.13 43.69 -14.99
C LEU A 152 7.43 44.02 -15.74
N ILE A 153 7.30 44.30 -17.03
CA ILE A 153 8.40 44.80 -17.86
C ILE A 153 8.59 46.30 -17.59
N ASP A 154 9.57 46.64 -16.77
CA ASP A 154 10.01 48.03 -16.59
C ASP A 154 11.03 48.41 -17.69
N ALA A 155 10.57 49.20 -18.65
CA ALA A 155 11.36 49.67 -19.79
C ALA A 155 12.48 50.65 -19.39
N SER A 156 12.54 51.13 -18.15
CA SER A 156 13.63 51.96 -17.65
C SER A 156 14.86 51.17 -17.18
N LEU A 157 14.72 49.86 -16.93
CA LEU A 157 15.80 49.02 -16.45
C LEU A 157 16.80 48.70 -17.56
N ARG A 158 18.06 48.49 -17.17
CA ARG A 158 19.15 48.19 -18.10
C ARG A 158 18.96 46.80 -18.71
N VAL A 159 19.05 46.75 -20.04
CA VAL A 159 19.01 45.52 -20.87
C VAL A 159 20.35 45.41 -21.62
N ALA A 160 20.90 44.20 -21.72
CA ALA A 160 22.11 43.95 -22.49
C ALA A 160 21.89 44.23 -23.98
N LYS A 161 22.93 44.75 -24.66
CA LYS A 161 22.85 45.13 -26.09
C LYS A 161 23.03 43.93 -27.02
N SER A 162 23.89 42.99 -26.63
CA SER A 162 24.19 41.79 -27.42
C SER A 162 23.03 40.81 -27.35
N ARG A 163 22.85 39.99 -28.39
CA ARG A 163 21.95 38.84 -28.31
C ARG A 163 22.49 37.85 -27.28
N VAL A 164 21.56 37.25 -26.55
CA VAL A 164 21.77 36.18 -25.59
C VAL A 164 21.10 34.93 -26.13
N ASP A 165 21.67 33.77 -25.82
CA ASP A 165 21.07 32.47 -26.07
C ASP A 165 19.95 32.20 -25.04
N PRO A 166 18.68 32.13 -25.45
CA PRO A 166 17.55 31.92 -24.53
C PRO A 166 17.53 30.53 -23.88
N SER A 167 18.27 29.55 -24.39
CA SER A 167 18.37 28.21 -23.80
C SER A 167 19.25 28.15 -22.55
N VAL A 168 20.13 29.14 -22.38
CA VAL A 168 21.04 29.20 -21.25
C VAL A 168 20.29 29.77 -20.04
N ARG A 169 20.25 29.00 -18.95
CA ARG A 169 19.70 29.45 -17.67
C ARG A 169 20.46 30.68 -17.15
N GLN A 170 19.74 31.78 -16.92
CA GLN A 170 20.29 33.04 -16.40
C GLN A 170 19.51 33.62 -15.23
N MET A 171 18.51 32.88 -14.74
CA MET A 171 17.60 33.30 -13.69
C MET A 171 17.56 32.22 -12.60
N GLY A 172 17.44 32.66 -11.35
CA GLY A 172 17.19 31.77 -10.23
C GLY A 172 15.73 31.32 -10.17
N TYR A 173 15.44 30.46 -9.20
CA TYR A 173 14.17 29.75 -9.01
C TYR A 173 12.88 30.58 -9.12
N TRP A 174 12.82 31.79 -8.53
CA TRP A 174 11.67 32.70 -8.65
C TRP A 174 12.07 34.04 -9.24
N PRO A 175 12.12 34.15 -10.57
CA PRO A 175 12.55 35.36 -11.23
C PRO A 175 11.52 36.48 -11.04
N ALA A 176 12.04 37.69 -10.81
CA ALA A 176 11.28 38.92 -10.98
C ALA A 176 12.02 39.81 -11.97
N TYR A 177 11.30 40.41 -12.92
CA TYR A 177 11.92 41.18 -14.02
C TYR A 177 12.80 42.34 -13.50
N ASN A 178 12.44 42.93 -12.37
CA ASN A 178 13.22 43.98 -11.71
C ASN A 178 14.52 43.47 -11.07
N ASP A 179 14.58 42.21 -10.64
CA ASP A 179 15.71 41.64 -9.89
C ASP A 179 16.71 40.87 -10.78
N ILE A 180 16.30 40.45 -11.98
CA ILE A 180 17.17 39.70 -12.90
C ILE A 180 18.23 40.58 -13.58
N THR A 181 19.31 39.95 -14.08
CA THR A 181 20.43 40.65 -14.72
C THR A 181 20.04 41.29 -16.06
N PRO A 182 20.79 42.31 -16.55
CA PRO A 182 20.56 42.88 -17.87
C PRO A 182 20.59 41.86 -19.03
N GLU A 183 21.41 40.82 -18.88
CA GLU A 183 21.53 39.69 -19.81
C GLU A 183 20.27 38.82 -19.77
N ALA A 184 19.78 38.47 -18.57
CA ALA A 184 18.54 37.71 -18.42
C ALA A 184 17.32 38.47 -18.95
N ARG A 185 17.22 39.78 -18.69
CA ARG A 185 16.17 40.63 -19.30
C ARG A 185 16.26 40.61 -20.82
N ARG A 186 17.47 40.60 -21.38
CA ARG A 186 17.68 40.56 -22.82
C ARG A 186 17.22 39.23 -23.41
N GLY A 187 17.55 38.09 -22.78
CA GLY A 187 17.05 36.77 -23.16
C GLY A 187 15.51 36.68 -23.11
N TYR A 188 14.90 37.14 -22.01
CA TYR A 188 13.44 37.18 -21.86
C TYR A 188 12.75 38.00 -22.97
N LEU A 189 13.26 39.21 -23.24
CA LEU A 189 12.72 40.07 -24.29
C LEU A 189 12.94 39.49 -25.69
N GLN A 190 14.02 38.74 -25.94
CA GLN A 190 14.22 38.01 -27.19
C GLN A 190 13.18 36.89 -27.36
N TRP A 191 12.97 36.09 -26.31
CA TRP A 191 11.95 35.03 -26.31
C TRP A 191 10.53 35.59 -26.55
N LEU A 192 10.19 36.73 -25.94
CA LEU A 192 8.94 37.44 -26.21
C LEU A 192 8.86 37.96 -27.66
N ALA A 193 9.94 38.54 -28.18
CA ALA A 193 10.01 39.06 -29.56
C ALA A 193 9.86 37.95 -30.60
N ASP A 194 10.40 36.76 -30.31
CA ASP A 194 10.33 35.57 -31.17
C ASP A 194 9.00 34.80 -31.02
N GLY A 195 8.00 35.40 -30.36
CA GLY A 195 6.63 34.88 -30.31
C GLY A 195 6.37 33.82 -29.24
N ARG A 196 7.27 33.65 -28.26
CA ARG A 196 7.11 32.72 -27.12
C ARG A 196 6.95 31.26 -27.59
N SER A 197 7.75 30.84 -28.56
CA SER A 197 7.59 29.54 -29.22
C SER A 197 8.86 28.69 -29.31
N ASP A 198 9.98 29.16 -28.77
CA ASP A 198 11.25 28.41 -28.78
C ASP A 198 11.19 27.28 -27.73
N PRO A 199 11.14 25.99 -28.14
CA PRO A 199 10.99 24.88 -27.21
C PRO A 199 12.21 24.69 -26.29
N GLU A 200 13.38 25.19 -26.69
CA GLU A 200 14.62 25.06 -25.93
C GLU A 200 14.86 26.23 -24.97
N ALA A 201 13.98 27.24 -24.96
CA ALA A 201 14.13 28.39 -24.07
C ALA A 201 14.03 27.98 -22.59
N ASP A 202 14.83 28.63 -21.74
CA ASP A 202 14.82 28.45 -20.30
C ASP A 202 13.39 28.64 -19.74
N VAL A 203 12.93 27.65 -18.96
CA VAL A 203 11.57 27.61 -18.44
C VAL A 203 11.26 28.79 -17.52
N GLY A 204 12.29 29.41 -16.92
CA GLY A 204 12.13 30.61 -16.11
C GLY A 204 11.51 31.77 -16.89
N TYR A 205 11.77 31.89 -18.20
CA TYR A 205 11.13 32.90 -19.06
C TYR A 205 9.63 32.65 -19.20
N VAL A 206 9.25 31.37 -19.30
CA VAL A 206 7.85 30.94 -19.38
C VAL A 206 7.13 31.24 -18.07
N PHE A 207 7.75 30.95 -16.92
CA PHE A 207 7.20 31.27 -15.60
C PHE A 207 7.05 32.77 -15.39
N LEU A 208 8.06 33.57 -15.75
CA LEU A 208 8.00 35.03 -15.63
C LEU A 208 6.84 35.63 -16.42
N PHE A 209 6.57 35.10 -17.62
CA PHE A 209 5.39 35.47 -18.40
C PHE A 209 4.08 34.97 -17.78
N PHE A 210 4.07 33.71 -17.34
CA PHE A 210 2.90 33.06 -16.73
C PHE A 210 2.40 33.80 -15.48
N TYR A 211 3.29 34.37 -14.66
CA TYR A 211 2.91 35.18 -13.50
C TYR A 211 1.96 36.34 -13.86
N GLY A 212 2.20 36.99 -14.99
CA GLY A 212 1.33 38.07 -15.49
C GLY A 212 -0.05 37.56 -15.92
N LEU A 213 -0.10 36.37 -16.54
CA LEU A 213 -1.36 35.72 -16.92
C LEU A 213 -2.19 35.33 -15.68
N GLU A 214 -1.54 34.75 -14.67
CA GLU A 214 -2.18 34.40 -13.40
C GLU A 214 -2.77 35.62 -12.72
N ARG A 215 -2.00 36.71 -12.60
CA ARG A 215 -2.50 37.96 -12.03
C ARG A 215 -3.70 38.49 -12.79
N ARG A 216 -3.60 38.57 -14.11
CA ARG A 216 -4.65 39.17 -14.94
C ARG A 216 -5.97 38.42 -14.76
N ALA A 217 -5.92 37.10 -14.75
CA ALA A 217 -7.10 36.28 -14.59
C ALA A 217 -7.64 36.26 -13.15
N LEU A 218 -6.78 36.14 -12.14
CA LEU A 218 -7.19 35.82 -10.76
C LEU A 218 -7.30 37.02 -9.82
N ILE A 219 -6.56 38.10 -10.10
CA ILE A 219 -6.56 39.31 -9.26
C ILE A 219 -7.31 40.43 -9.97
N ASP A 220 -6.87 40.78 -11.19
CA ASP A 220 -7.48 41.87 -11.95
C ASP A 220 -8.90 41.49 -12.39
N GLY A 221 -9.13 40.24 -12.81
CA GLY A 221 -10.45 39.73 -13.22
C GLY A 221 -11.52 39.85 -12.13
N VAL A 222 -11.14 39.77 -10.84
CA VAL A 222 -12.08 39.91 -9.71
C VAL A 222 -12.67 41.32 -9.66
N THR A 223 -11.87 42.34 -9.97
CA THR A 223 -12.26 43.75 -9.82
C THR A 223 -12.62 44.45 -11.14
N SER A 224 -12.06 43.98 -12.26
CA SER A 224 -12.22 44.59 -13.58
C SER A 224 -12.98 43.67 -14.55
N ALA A 225 -14.04 44.22 -15.17
CA ALA A 225 -14.77 43.51 -16.22
C ALA A 225 -13.93 43.32 -17.50
N GLU A 226 -13.05 44.28 -17.80
CA GLU A 226 -12.13 44.22 -18.94
C GLU A 226 -11.07 43.12 -18.74
N ALA A 227 -10.58 42.92 -17.52
CA ALA A 227 -9.67 41.81 -17.24
C ALA A 227 -10.37 40.45 -17.33
N ARG A 228 -11.66 40.39 -16.98
CA ARG A 228 -12.49 39.18 -17.12
C ARG A 228 -12.66 38.73 -18.56
N THR A 229 -12.74 39.66 -19.52
CA THR A 229 -12.82 39.30 -20.95
C THR A 229 -11.53 38.71 -21.50
N ASP A 230 -10.39 38.91 -20.84
CA ASP A 230 -9.11 38.34 -21.26
C ASP A 230 -8.95 36.85 -20.85
N VAL A 231 -9.80 36.34 -19.94
CA VAL A 231 -9.64 35.00 -19.35
C VAL A 231 -9.67 33.89 -20.40
N GLU A 232 -10.57 33.97 -21.40
CA GLU A 232 -10.66 32.96 -22.46
C GLU A 232 -9.36 32.89 -23.27
N VAL A 233 -8.84 34.04 -23.68
CA VAL A 233 -7.57 34.15 -24.42
C VAL A 233 -6.39 33.67 -23.56
N ILE A 234 -6.39 34.01 -22.27
CA ILE A 234 -5.36 33.53 -21.33
C ILE A 234 -5.37 32.00 -21.25
N GLN A 235 -6.55 31.36 -21.18
CA GLN A 235 -6.63 29.91 -21.16
C GLN A 235 -6.09 29.28 -22.46
N GLU A 236 -6.37 29.88 -23.62
CA GLU A 236 -5.82 29.42 -24.91
C GLU A 236 -4.30 29.55 -24.95
N GLU A 237 -3.75 30.66 -24.47
CA GLU A 237 -2.31 30.87 -24.42
C GLU A 237 -1.63 29.88 -23.46
N VAL A 238 -2.20 29.62 -22.29
CA VAL A 238 -1.67 28.62 -21.35
C VAL A 238 -1.71 27.21 -21.94
N ARG A 239 -2.77 26.84 -22.68
CA ARG A 239 -2.82 25.56 -23.41
C ARG A 239 -1.76 25.48 -24.50
N ARG A 240 -1.50 26.59 -25.21
CA ARG A 240 -0.42 26.66 -26.22
C ARG A 240 0.94 26.46 -25.56
N LEU A 241 1.21 27.14 -24.45
CA LEU A 241 2.45 26.99 -23.68
C LEU A 241 2.61 25.56 -23.14
N LEU A 242 1.54 24.94 -22.64
CA LEU A 242 1.54 23.52 -22.24
C LEU A 242 1.89 22.58 -23.40
N GLY A 243 1.45 22.89 -24.62
CA GLY A 243 1.81 22.11 -25.81
C GLY A 243 3.30 22.19 -26.18
N ILE A 244 4.01 23.24 -25.75
CA ILE A 244 5.44 23.46 -26.05
C ILE A 244 6.31 23.01 -24.88
N TYR A 245 5.98 23.42 -23.65
CA TYR A 245 6.79 23.25 -22.45
C TYR A 245 6.23 22.20 -21.47
N GLY A 246 5.19 21.44 -21.86
CA GLY A 246 4.53 20.47 -21.00
C GLY A 246 5.40 19.29 -20.54
N ASN A 247 6.57 19.09 -21.16
CA ASN A 247 7.55 18.11 -20.69
C ASN A 247 8.21 18.52 -19.37
N ASN A 248 8.23 19.82 -19.03
CA ASN A 248 8.67 20.28 -17.73
C ASN A 248 7.58 20.01 -16.67
N ASN A 249 7.88 19.13 -15.71
CA ASN A 249 6.91 18.70 -14.70
C ASN A 249 6.36 19.86 -13.84
N SER A 250 7.21 20.80 -13.45
CA SER A 250 6.82 21.95 -12.63
C SER A 250 5.83 22.85 -13.38
N PHE A 251 6.17 23.27 -14.60
CA PHE A 251 5.29 24.11 -15.42
C PHE A 251 3.98 23.39 -15.76
N ARG A 252 4.05 22.09 -16.14
CA ARG A 252 2.86 21.26 -16.39
C ARG A 252 1.92 21.25 -15.20
N GLY A 253 2.46 21.07 -13.98
CA GLY A 253 1.69 21.08 -12.75
C GLY A 253 0.96 22.41 -12.51
N TYR A 254 1.68 23.53 -12.52
CA TYR A 254 1.10 24.86 -12.29
C TYR A 254 0.07 25.24 -13.36
N ALA A 255 0.42 25.09 -14.64
CA ALA A 255 -0.46 25.47 -15.74
C ALA A 255 -1.74 24.62 -15.78
N THR A 256 -1.67 23.32 -15.48
CA THR A 256 -2.87 22.47 -15.41
C THR A 256 -3.77 22.88 -14.25
N ARG A 257 -3.21 23.08 -13.05
CA ARG A 257 -3.98 23.56 -11.87
C ARG A 257 -4.63 24.90 -12.11
N PHE A 258 -3.94 25.82 -12.80
CA PHE A 258 -4.47 27.12 -13.18
C PHE A 258 -5.70 27.00 -14.09
N LEU A 259 -5.59 26.20 -15.15
CA LEU A 259 -6.71 25.96 -16.08
C LEU A 259 -7.90 25.30 -15.38
N ASP A 260 -7.64 24.35 -14.48
CA ASP A 260 -8.69 23.70 -13.68
C ASP A 260 -9.36 24.70 -12.74
N HIS A 261 -8.60 25.59 -12.10
CA HIS A 261 -9.13 26.63 -11.22
C HIS A 261 -10.05 27.60 -11.95
N LEU A 262 -9.68 28.04 -13.16
CA LEU A 262 -10.51 28.94 -13.96
C LEU A 262 -11.86 28.32 -14.37
N LYS A 263 -11.95 27.00 -14.49
CA LYS A 263 -13.19 26.27 -14.83
C LYS A 263 -14.10 25.99 -13.63
N MET A 264 -13.68 26.30 -12.40
CA MET A 264 -14.40 25.91 -11.18
C MET A 264 -15.80 26.53 -11.01
N HIS A 265 -16.12 27.60 -11.75
CA HIS A 265 -17.45 28.23 -11.68
C HIS A 265 -18.52 27.46 -12.47
N GLU A 266 -18.13 26.49 -13.30
CA GLU A 266 -19.02 25.63 -14.09
C GLU A 266 -19.26 24.28 -13.40
N VAL A 267 -19.66 24.30 -12.13
CA VAL A 267 -19.96 23.04 -11.43
C VAL A 267 -21.22 22.41 -11.98
N ALA A 268 -21.06 21.33 -12.75
CA ALA A 268 -22.17 20.53 -13.21
C ALA A 268 -22.96 19.94 -12.01
N PRO A 269 -24.29 20.08 -11.97
CA PRO A 269 -25.09 19.46 -10.93
C PRO A 269 -24.98 17.93 -11.00
N GLN A 270 -25.04 17.26 -9.84
CA GLN A 270 -25.08 15.80 -9.73
C GLN A 270 -23.92 15.06 -10.44
N THR A 271 -22.72 15.61 -10.35
CA THR A 271 -21.49 15.00 -10.89
C THR A 271 -21.27 13.59 -10.34
N TYR A 272 -21.74 13.31 -9.13
CA TYR A 272 -21.67 11.99 -8.49
C TYR A 272 -22.43 10.87 -9.22
N LEU A 273 -23.28 11.19 -10.21
CA LEU A 273 -23.93 10.20 -11.06
C LEU A 273 -22.97 9.59 -12.10
N GLN A 274 -21.88 10.29 -12.41
CA GLN A 274 -20.80 9.79 -13.25
C GLN A 274 -19.82 8.97 -12.39
N GLU A 275 -19.05 8.11 -13.04
CA GLU A 275 -17.91 7.45 -12.36
C GLU A 275 -16.81 8.47 -12.07
N PRO A 276 -16.12 8.35 -10.92
CA PRO A 276 -14.97 9.18 -10.65
C PRO A 276 -13.88 8.91 -11.69
N GLN A 277 -13.05 9.92 -11.94
CA GLN A 277 -11.82 9.72 -12.69
C GLN A 277 -10.94 8.70 -11.96
N LYS A 278 -10.09 7.99 -12.72
CA LYS A 278 -9.08 7.12 -12.10
C LYS A 278 -8.02 8.00 -11.46
N TYR A 279 -7.82 7.81 -10.16
CA TYR A 279 -6.80 8.49 -9.39
C TYR A 279 -5.74 7.49 -8.95
N GLU A 280 -4.48 7.87 -9.07
CA GLU A 280 -3.37 7.16 -8.44
C GLU A 280 -3.26 7.59 -6.97
N ALA A 281 -2.68 6.72 -6.14
CA ALA A 281 -2.40 7.05 -4.75
C ALA A 281 -1.24 8.07 -4.71
N GLY A 282 -1.48 9.27 -4.18
CA GLY A 282 -0.42 10.28 -4.06
C GLY A 282 -0.84 11.75 -4.22
N SER A 283 -2.14 12.07 -4.25
CA SER A 283 -2.55 13.48 -4.30
C SER A 283 -2.28 14.18 -2.96
N TYR A 284 -1.53 15.29 -3.00
CA TYR A 284 -1.24 16.15 -1.84
C TYR A 284 -2.49 16.90 -1.32
N GLU A 285 -3.49 17.11 -2.17
CA GLU A 285 -4.80 17.63 -1.80
C GLU A 285 -5.90 16.74 -2.38
N LEU A 286 -7.03 16.64 -1.68
CA LEU A 286 -8.22 15.97 -2.20
C LEU A 286 -8.70 16.68 -3.50
N PRO A 287 -8.70 16.02 -4.67
CA PRO A 287 -9.01 16.65 -5.94
C PRO A 287 -10.38 17.30 -5.94
N MET A 288 -10.47 18.46 -6.60
CA MET A 288 -11.70 19.23 -6.57
C MET A 288 -12.93 18.48 -7.11
N PRO A 289 -12.86 17.70 -8.21
CA PRO A 289 -14.00 16.90 -8.67
C PRO A 289 -14.55 15.96 -7.59
N VAL A 290 -13.67 15.38 -6.76
CA VAL A 290 -14.06 14.53 -5.63
C VAL A 290 -14.75 15.36 -4.55
N ARG A 291 -14.18 16.51 -4.15
CA ARG A 291 -14.80 17.40 -3.15
C ARG A 291 -16.19 17.89 -3.59
N ILE A 292 -16.37 18.24 -4.86
CA ILE A 292 -17.65 18.63 -5.45
C ILE A 292 -18.66 17.48 -5.33
N ALA A 293 -18.31 16.29 -5.81
CA ALA A 293 -19.20 15.14 -5.82
C ALA A 293 -19.65 14.77 -4.39
N LEU A 294 -18.72 14.75 -3.43
CA LEU A 294 -19.03 14.51 -2.01
C LEU A 294 -19.96 15.59 -1.44
N GLY A 295 -19.72 16.87 -1.74
CA GLY A 295 -20.57 17.97 -1.32
C GLY A 295 -22.00 17.86 -1.89
N GLN A 296 -22.13 17.52 -3.17
CA GLN A 296 -23.42 17.29 -3.82
C GLN A 296 -24.15 16.09 -3.24
N MET A 297 -23.47 14.96 -3.01
CA MET A 297 -24.04 13.79 -2.34
C MET A 297 -24.61 14.15 -0.95
N ALA A 298 -23.91 14.99 -0.19
CA ALA A 298 -24.37 15.44 1.14
C ALA A 298 -25.61 16.35 1.08
N VAL A 299 -25.72 17.21 0.06
CA VAL A 299 -26.90 18.06 -0.17
C VAL A 299 -28.09 17.21 -0.62
N ASP A 300 -27.88 16.35 -1.61
CA ASP A 300 -28.92 15.52 -2.23
C ASP A 300 -29.28 14.30 -1.39
N LYS A 301 -28.58 14.08 -0.26
CA LYS A 301 -28.73 12.93 0.65
C LYS A 301 -28.55 11.58 -0.07
N THR A 302 -27.74 11.58 -1.12
CA THR A 302 -27.37 10.36 -1.84
C THR A 302 -26.24 9.66 -1.06
N PRO A 303 -26.34 8.35 -0.76
CA PRO A 303 -25.26 7.62 -0.08
C PRO A 303 -23.98 7.56 -0.93
N LEU A 304 -22.84 7.66 -0.25
CA LEU A 304 -21.52 7.43 -0.85
C LEU A 304 -21.41 5.97 -1.33
N LYS A 305 -21.13 5.81 -2.62
CA LYS A 305 -20.89 4.52 -3.30
C LYS A 305 -19.43 4.10 -3.21
N SER A 306 -19.16 2.82 -3.42
CA SER A 306 -17.81 2.23 -3.34
C SER A 306 -16.79 2.88 -4.29
N SER A 307 -17.16 3.22 -5.53
CA SER A 307 -16.24 3.86 -6.49
C SER A 307 -15.78 5.25 -6.03
N TRP A 308 -16.70 6.10 -5.56
CA TRP A 308 -16.37 7.42 -4.99
C TRP A 308 -15.68 7.32 -3.62
N ALA A 309 -15.99 6.30 -2.81
CA ALA A 309 -15.28 6.02 -1.57
C ALA A 309 -13.81 5.64 -1.82
N LEU A 310 -13.55 4.83 -2.85
CA LEU A 310 -12.20 4.49 -3.29
C LEU A 310 -11.45 5.72 -3.79
N ALA A 311 -12.08 6.54 -4.64
CA ALA A 311 -11.48 7.78 -5.13
C ALA A 311 -11.09 8.70 -3.96
N TRP A 312 -11.96 8.85 -2.95
CA TRP A 312 -11.65 9.60 -1.74
C TRP A 312 -10.49 8.96 -0.95
N ALA A 313 -10.52 7.65 -0.72
CA ALA A 313 -9.48 6.95 0.02
C ALA A 313 -8.08 7.06 -0.60
N LEU A 314 -8.00 7.04 -1.94
CA LEU A 314 -6.73 7.14 -2.67
C LEU A 314 -6.15 8.57 -2.69
N THR A 315 -6.98 9.59 -2.47
CA THR A 315 -6.61 10.98 -2.73
C THR A 315 -6.70 11.93 -1.53
N ASP A 316 -7.32 11.54 -0.41
CA ASP A 316 -7.29 12.36 0.81
C ASP A 316 -5.90 12.27 1.45
N PRO A 317 -5.16 13.37 1.62
CA PRO A 317 -3.84 13.35 2.28
C PRO A 317 -3.93 12.91 3.75
N ASN A 318 -5.10 13.05 4.39
CA ASN A 318 -5.30 12.65 5.78
C ASN A 318 -5.66 11.15 5.93
N ILE A 319 -5.68 10.40 4.84
CA ILE A 319 -5.82 8.95 4.87
C ILE A 319 -4.43 8.35 4.68
N THR A 320 -3.91 7.70 5.71
CA THR A 320 -2.62 7.03 5.68
C THR A 320 -2.71 5.82 4.76
N ARG A 321 -1.86 5.79 3.73
CA ARG A 321 -1.77 4.67 2.77
C ARG A 321 -0.42 3.99 2.96
N ARG A 322 -0.45 2.67 3.14
CA ARG A 322 0.78 1.85 3.22
C ARG A 322 1.21 1.39 1.84
N THR A 323 2.41 0.85 1.74
CA THR A 323 3.01 0.32 0.50
C THR A 323 2.10 -0.59 -0.34
N PRO A 324 1.26 -1.49 0.23
CA PRO A 324 0.34 -2.30 -0.58
C PRO A 324 -0.65 -1.48 -1.42
N VAL A 325 -1.03 -0.27 -0.99
CA VAL A 325 -1.97 0.58 -1.73
C VAL A 325 -1.38 1.04 -3.06
N ALA A 326 -0.10 1.45 -3.06
CA ALA A 326 0.59 1.89 -4.27
C ALA A 326 1.07 0.70 -5.13
N ARG A 327 1.73 -0.29 -4.50
CA ARG A 327 2.31 -1.44 -5.22
C ARG A 327 1.26 -2.37 -5.83
N CYS A 328 0.09 -2.49 -5.19
CA CYS A 328 -0.97 -3.40 -5.60
C CYS A 328 -2.26 -2.65 -5.94
N GLY A 329 -2.16 -1.46 -6.57
CA GLY A 329 -3.28 -0.52 -6.75
C GLY A 329 -4.57 -1.14 -7.31
N ASP A 330 -4.47 -1.96 -8.35
CA ASP A 330 -5.64 -2.60 -8.96
C ASP A 330 -6.32 -3.61 -8.01
N LYS A 331 -5.53 -4.47 -7.37
CA LYS A 331 -6.02 -5.48 -6.42
C LYS A 331 -6.57 -4.82 -5.15
N PHE A 332 -5.94 -3.74 -4.69
CA PHE A 332 -6.41 -2.91 -3.60
C PHE A 332 -7.77 -2.30 -3.94
N GLY A 333 -7.91 -1.69 -5.12
CA GLY A 333 -9.18 -1.08 -5.55
C GLY A 333 -10.33 -2.09 -5.62
N GLN A 334 -10.07 -3.32 -6.07
CA GLN A 334 -11.07 -4.39 -6.10
C GLN A 334 -11.47 -4.83 -4.68
N LEU A 335 -10.49 -5.12 -3.82
CA LEU A 335 -10.74 -5.56 -2.45
C LEU A 335 -11.45 -4.48 -1.63
N PHE A 336 -11.03 -3.22 -1.77
CA PHE A 336 -11.62 -2.09 -1.06
C PHE A 336 -13.09 -1.93 -1.39
N GLN A 337 -13.48 -2.01 -2.67
CA GLN A 337 -14.87 -1.89 -3.08
C GLN A 337 -15.72 -3.07 -2.56
N GLN A 338 -15.20 -4.30 -2.65
CA GLN A 338 -15.87 -5.48 -2.10
C GLN A 338 -16.10 -5.35 -0.58
N GLU A 339 -15.08 -4.94 0.18
CA GLU A 339 -15.19 -4.75 1.63
C GLU A 339 -16.07 -3.56 2.01
N PHE A 340 -16.04 -2.48 1.21
CA PHE A 340 -16.93 -1.34 1.39
C PHE A 340 -18.39 -1.76 1.23
N ASP A 341 -18.73 -2.45 0.13
CA ASP A 341 -20.10 -2.88 -0.16
C ASP A 341 -20.59 -3.93 0.86
N ARG A 342 -19.69 -4.80 1.33
CA ARG A 342 -20.00 -5.77 2.40
C ARG A 342 -20.29 -5.09 3.75
N ARG A 343 -19.50 -4.07 4.13
CA ARG A 343 -19.64 -3.37 5.42
C ARG A 343 -20.71 -2.28 5.39
N HIS A 344 -20.98 -1.71 4.22
CA HIS A 344 -21.90 -0.61 3.98
C HIS A 344 -22.81 -0.91 2.77
N PRO A 345 -23.70 -1.90 2.86
CA PRO A 345 -24.53 -2.33 1.72
C PRO A 345 -25.49 -1.25 1.20
N ASN A 346 -25.83 -0.26 2.03
CA ASN A 346 -26.64 0.90 1.65
C ASN A 346 -25.81 2.18 1.42
N GLY A 347 -24.47 2.05 1.36
CA GLY A 347 -23.53 3.16 1.31
C GLY A 347 -23.40 3.94 2.62
N ILE A 348 -22.63 5.04 2.58
CA ILE A 348 -22.45 5.94 3.73
C ILE A 348 -23.17 7.27 3.45
N THR A 349 -24.17 7.62 4.25
CA THR A 349 -24.81 8.95 4.16
C THR A 349 -23.85 10.03 4.68
N LEU A 350 -23.56 11.01 3.83
CA LEU A 350 -22.69 12.15 4.16
C LEU A 350 -23.50 13.28 4.82
N GLY A 351 -22.94 13.91 5.85
CA GLY A 351 -23.61 15.00 6.56
C GLY A 351 -23.42 16.34 5.87
N ASN A 352 -24.49 17.12 5.75
CA ASN A 352 -24.41 18.52 5.30
C ASN A 352 -23.94 19.41 6.47
N ASN A 353 -22.62 19.57 6.60
CA ASN A 353 -21.98 20.36 7.65
C ASN A 353 -22.03 21.88 7.35
N LYS A 354 -21.70 22.68 8.37
CA LYS A 354 -21.71 24.15 8.26
C LYS A 354 -20.51 24.70 7.48
N THR A 355 -19.42 23.94 7.39
CA THR A 355 -18.23 24.34 6.61
C THR A 355 -18.56 24.27 5.13
N ARG A 356 -18.46 25.40 4.43
CA ARG A 356 -18.70 25.45 2.99
C ARG A 356 -17.42 25.17 2.21
N LEU A 357 -17.59 24.47 1.10
CA LEU A 357 -16.53 24.13 0.18
C LEU A 357 -15.90 25.40 -0.38
N LYS A 358 -14.62 25.54 -0.09
CA LYS A 358 -13.77 26.61 -0.62
C LYS A 358 -12.61 25.99 -1.34
N VAL A 359 -12.25 26.60 -2.46
CA VAL A 359 -11.05 26.21 -3.19
C VAL A 359 -10.02 27.31 -3.07
N ALA A 360 -8.87 26.95 -2.55
CA ALA A 360 -7.69 27.80 -2.61
C ALA A 360 -6.95 27.48 -3.92
N TYR A 361 -6.38 28.51 -4.53
CA TYR A 361 -5.44 28.35 -5.63
C TYR A 361 -4.11 28.90 -5.17
N ARG A 362 -3.03 28.12 -5.33
CA ARG A 362 -1.66 28.57 -5.05
C ARG A 362 -1.01 28.98 -6.38
N PRO A 363 -0.74 30.27 -6.60
CA PRO A 363 -0.11 30.73 -7.83
C PRO A 363 1.33 30.23 -7.97
N ALA A 364 1.85 30.23 -9.20
CA ALA A 364 3.27 29.96 -9.43
C ALA A 364 4.16 31.11 -8.95
N SER A 365 3.63 32.32 -8.89
CA SER A 365 4.32 33.48 -8.30
C SER A 365 4.14 33.53 -6.78
N ALA A 366 5.24 33.48 -6.03
CA ALA A 366 5.24 33.66 -4.57
C ALA A 366 4.73 35.06 -4.12
N ARG A 367 4.66 36.03 -5.04
CA ARG A 367 4.14 37.38 -4.76
C ARG A 367 2.63 37.49 -4.93
N LEU A 368 1.98 36.51 -5.55
CA LEU A 368 0.54 36.49 -5.75
C LEU A 368 -0.15 35.71 -4.63
N SER A 369 -1.20 36.30 -4.06
CA SER A 369 -2.07 35.65 -3.10
C SER A 369 -3.49 35.67 -3.60
N VAL A 370 -4.06 34.49 -3.86
CA VAL A 370 -5.43 34.34 -4.36
C VAL A 370 -6.31 33.86 -3.21
N PRO A 371 -7.34 34.64 -2.79
CA PRO A 371 -8.21 34.25 -1.70
C PRO A 371 -9.04 33.04 -2.11
N ALA A 372 -9.27 32.12 -1.17
CA ALA A 372 -10.08 30.94 -1.43
C ALA A 372 -11.53 31.32 -1.82
N VAL A 373 -12.01 30.78 -2.94
CA VAL A 373 -13.33 31.07 -3.50
C VAL A 373 -14.33 30.01 -3.04
N LYS A 374 -15.53 30.44 -2.64
CA LYS A 374 -16.63 29.53 -2.28
C LYS A 374 -17.23 28.92 -3.54
N ILE A 375 -17.45 27.61 -3.54
CA ILE A 375 -18.09 26.90 -4.64
C ILE A 375 -19.56 26.65 -4.31
N GLY A 376 -20.42 27.56 -4.78
CA GLY A 376 -21.86 27.53 -4.49
C GLY A 376 -22.16 27.51 -2.99
N ASP A 377 -23.22 26.79 -2.59
CA ASP A 377 -23.55 26.49 -1.19
C ASP A 377 -23.16 25.06 -0.78
N LEU A 378 -22.21 24.44 -1.48
CA LEU A 378 -21.82 23.05 -1.21
C LEU A 378 -21.10 22.93 0.14
N PRO A 379 -21.41 21.90 0.95
CA PRO A 379 -20.67 21.58 2.16
C PRO A 379 -19.29 20.99 1.82
N ASP A 380 -18.28 21.32 2.63
CA ASP A 380 -16.98 20.62 2.58
C ASP A 380 -17.02 19.39 3.48
N VAL A 381 -17.33 18.24 2.89
CA VAL A 381 -17.43 16.97 3.62
C VAL A 381 -16.07 16.53 4.17
N SER A 382 -14.97 16.89 3.49
CA SER A 382 -13.61 16.54 3.92
C SER A 382 -13.20 17.23 5.23
N ALA A 383 -13.91 18.29 5.64
CA ALA A 383 -13.71 18.94 6.94
C ALA A 383 -14.20 18.08 8.13
N THR A 384 -14.85 16.95 7.89
CA THR A 384 -15.34 16.05 8.94
C THR A 384 -14.52 14.74 8.98
N SER A 385 -14.10 14.33 10.18
CA SER A 385 -13.31 13.11 10.37
C SER A 385 -14.14 11.82 10.36
N GLY A 386 -15.46 11.91 10.59
CA GLY A 386 -16.32 10.72 10.74
C GLY A 386 -16.29 9.75 9.55
N PRO A 387 -16.64 10.20 8.32
CA PRO A 387 -16.54 9.35 7.14
C PRO A 387 -15.09 8.95 6.84
N ARG A 388 -14.12 9.87 6.99
CA ARG A 388 -12.69 9.60 6.79
C ARG A 388 -12.20 8.45 7.65
N ASN A 389 -12.53 8.41 8.94
CA ASN A 389 -12.11 7.35 9.85
C ASN A 389 -12.69 5.98 9.44
N LYS A 390 -13.90 5.95 8.87
CA LYS A 390 -14.48 4.70 8.32
C LYS A 390 -13.70 4.22 7.09
N LEU A 391 -13.33 5.15 6.21
CA LEU A 391 -12.49 4.83 5.05
C LEU A 391 -11.10 4.38 5.48
N GLN A 392 -10.46 5.04 6.45
CA GLN A 392 -9.16 4.63 6.99
C GLN A 392 -9.19 3.18 7.50
N ALA A 393 -10.22 2.80 8.25
CA ALA A 393 -10.35 1.43 8.74
C ALA A 393 -10.45 0.40 7.59
N LEU A 394 -11.08 0.76 6.47
CA LEU A 394 -11.12 -0.10 5.27
C LEU A 394 -9.76 -0.13 4.56
N VAL A 395 -9.07 1.00 4.44
CA VAL A 395 -7.72 1.08 3.87
C VAL A 395 -6.75 0.22 4.67
N ASP A 396 -6.78 0.30 6.00
CA ASP A 396 -5.93 -0.48 6.88
C ASP A 396 -6.20 -1.97 6.75
N GLN A 397 -7.47 -2.38 6.76
CA GLN A 397 -7.87 -3.77 6.61
C GLN A 397 -7.41 -4.34 5.25
N CYS A 398 -7.67 -3.62 4.15
CA CYS A 398 -7.24 -4.06 2.82
C CYS A 398 -5.72 -4.11 2.72
N SER A 399 -5.01 -3.15 3.33
CA SER A 399 -3.55 -3.14 3.38
C SER A 399 -2.99 -4.35 4.12
N ILE A 400 -3.59 -4.74 5.26
CA ILE A 400 -3.19 -5.93 6.02
C ILE A 400 -3.39 -7.20 5.18
N THR A 401 -4.54 -7.34 4.52
CA THR A 401 -4.83 -8.50 3.67
C THR A 401 -3.88 -8.59 2.48
N LEU A 402 -3.47 -7.47 1.89
CA LEU A 402 -2.58 -7.43 0.73
C LEU A 402 -1.09 -7.36 1.07
N ASP A 403 -0.72 -7.21 2.35
CA ASP A 403 0.68 -7.07 2.77
C ASP A 403 1.56 -8.27 2.35
N PRO A 404 1.13 -9.55 2.50
CA PRO A 404 1.92 -10.68 2.04
C PRO A 404 2.19 -10.65 0.52
N TYR A 405 1.17 -10.32 -0.28
CA TYR A 405 1.30 -10.19 -1.74
C TYR A 405 2.19 -9.01 -2.13
N SER A 406 2.01 -7.86 -1.48
CA SER A 406 2.84 -6.67 -1.69
C SER A 406 4.32 -6.95 -1.39
N ARG A 407 4.63 -7.66 -0.30
CA ARG A 407 6.01 -8.08 0.01
C ARG A 407 6.57 -9.05 -1.01
N TYR A 408 5.75 -9.97 -1.51
CA TYR A 408 6.14 -10.90 -2.57
C TYR A 408 6.52 -10.14 -3.85
N LEU A 409 5.67 -9.21 -4.30
CA LEU A 409 5.94 -8.38 -5.49
C LEU A 409 7.18 -7.50 -5.32
N GLY A 410 7.43 -6.97 -4.12
CA GLY A 410 8.64 -6.21 -3.83
C GLY A 410 9.93 -7.02 -3.99
N ARG A 411 9.87 -8.35 -3.88
CA ARG A 411 11.02 -9.26 -4.10
C ARG A 411 11.03 -9.90 -5.48
N ASN A 412 9.86 -10.04 -6.11
CA ASN A 412 9.66 -10.75 -7.37
C ASN A 412 8.76 -9.91 -8.31
N PRO A 413 9.26 -8.78 -8.85
CA PRO A 413 8.44 -7.88 -9.66
C PRO A 413 7.99 -8.51 -10.99
N ASP A 414 8.76 -9.44 -11.54
CA ASP A 414 8.52 -10.03 -12.87
C ASP A 414 7.50 -11.20 -12.86
N SER A 415 6.99 -11.60 -11.70
CA SER A 415 6.12 -12.78 -11.58
C SER A 415 4.84 -12.52 -10.74
N PRO A 416 3.99 -11.54 -11.11
CA PRO A 416 2.80 -11.18 -10.34
C PRO A 416 1.68 -12.22 -10.37
N ASP A 417 1.68 -13.09 -11.39
CA ASP A 417 0.64 -14.10 -11.66
C ASP A 417 1.15 -15.54 -11.45
N SER A 418 2.31 -15.72 -10.82
CA SER A 418 2.78 -17.05 -10.44
C SER A 418 1.90 -17.63 -9.34
N LEU A 419 1.77 -18.97 -9.28
CA LEU A 419 1.04 -19.62 -8.19
C LEU A 419 1.49 -19.13 -6.80
N GLU A 420 2.79 -18.94 -6.60
CA GLU A 420 3.35 -18.36 -5.38
C GLU A 420 2.75 -17.01 -5.00
N ALA A 421 2.58 -16.13 -5.98
CA ALA A 421 1.99 -14.81 -5.82
C ALA A 421 0.49 -14.94 -5.53
N LEU A 422 -0.21 -15.77 -6.30
CA LEU A 422 -1.65 -16.02 -6.14
C LEU A 422 -1.98 -16.55 -4.74
N LEU A 423 -1.16 -17.44 -4.19
CA LEU A 423 -1.35 -17.99 -2.84
C LEU A 423 -1.21 -16.93 -1.73
N GLN A 424 -0.66 -15.74 -2.02
CA GLN A 424 -0.66 -14.62 -1.08
C GLN A 424 -1.93 -13.76 -1.15
N LEU A 425 -2.82 -14.02 -2.11
CA LEU A 425 -4.06 -13.29 -2.33
C LEU A 425 -5.28 -14.13 -1.94
N PRO A 426 -6.36 -13.50 -1.45
CA PRO A 426 -7.69 -14.11 -1.42
C PRO A 426 -8.11 -14.61 -2.81
N THR A 427 -8.73 -15.79 -2.90
CA THR A 427 -9.15 -16.40 -4.17
C THR A 427 -10.06 -15.51 -5.04
N PRO A 428 -10.96 -14.65 -4.48
CA PRO A 428 -11.76 -13.72 -5.30
C PRO A 428 -10.93 -12.65 -6.03
N LEU A 429 -9.67 -12.43 -5.65
CA LEU A 429 -8.77 -11.47 -6.29
C LEU A 429 -7.80 -12.11 -7.29
N TRP A 430 -7.85 -13.44 -7.47
CA TRP A 430 -7.03 -14.11 -8.46
C TRP A 430 -7.38 -13.63 -9.89
N PRO A 431 -6.44 -13.67 -10.85
CA PRO A 431 -6.71 -13.39 -12.26
C PRO A 431 -7.84 -14.26 -12.81
N ALA A 432 -8.55 -13.75 -13.82
CA ALA A 432 -9.70 -14.43 -14.41
C ALA A 432 -9.35 -15.83 -14.94
N GLU A 433 -8.15 -16.00 -15.48
CA GLU A 433 -7.64 -17.29 -15.95
C GLU A 433 -7.49 -18.30 -14.81
N ALA A 434 -6.92 -17.87 -13.68
CA ALA A 434 -6.76 -18.73 -12.51
C ALA A 434 -8.11 -19.04 -11.83
N GLN A 435 -9.05 -18.10 -11.84
CA GLN A 435 -10.43 -18.34 -11.38
C GLN A 435 -11.16 -19.33 -12.28
N ALA A 436 -10.98 -19.23 -13.60
CA ALA A 436 -11.53 -20.19 -14.55
C ALA A 436 -10.96 -21.60 -14.35
N GLU A 437 -9.66 -21.74 -14.08
CA GLU A 437 -9.05 -23.03 -13.72
C GLU A 437 -9.63 -23.61 -12.43
N LEU A 438 -9.84 -22.79 -11.39
CA LEU A 438 -10.50 -23.23 -10.15
C LEU A 438 -11.92 -23.74 -10.42
N GLU A 439 -12.70 -23.03 -11.24
CA GLU A 439 -14.06 -23.44 -11.57
C GLU A 439 -14.07 -24.70 -12.45
N MET A 440 -13.15 -24.82 -13.42
CA MET A 440 -13.00 -26.05 -14.22
C MET A 440 -12.63 -27.25 -13.34
N ILE A 441 -11.74 -27.07 -12.36
CA ILE A 441 -11.43 -28.13 -11.39
C ILE A 441 -12.69 -28.51 -10.62
N ARG A 442 -13.42 -27.52 -10.09
CA ARG A 442 -14.65 -27.73 -9.34
C ARG A 442 -15.73 -28.45 -10.17
N GLU A 443 -15.92 -28.06 -11.43
CA GLU A 443 -16.85 -28.70 -12.37
C GLU A 443 -16.41 -30.12 -12.73
N SER A 444 -15.11 -30.34 -12.96
CA SER A 444 -14.57 -31.65 -13.33
C SER A 444 -14.71 -32.68 -12.21
N VAL A 445 -14.63 -32.21 -10.96
CA VAL A 445 -14.83 -33.01 -9.77
C VAL A 445 -16.31 -33.36 -9.62
N GLY A 446 -17.22 -32.38 -9.67
CA GLY A 446 -18.65 -32.65 -9.60
C GLY A 446 -19.03 -33.54 -8.41
N THR A 447 -19.50 -34.76 -8.68
CA THR A 447 -19.76 -35.80 -7.66
C THR A 447 -18.65 -36.84 -7.53
N ASP A 448 -17.72 -36.90 -8.48
CA ASP A 448 -16.72 -37.95 -8.60
C ASP A 448 -15.35 -37.49 -8.11
N THR A 449 -14.43 -38.44 -7.92
CA THR A 449 -13.04 -38.12 -7.57
C THR A 449 -12.20 -38.01 -8.84
N VAL A 450 -11.41 -36.93 -8.94
CA VAL A 450 -10.44 -36.73 -10.02
C VAL A 450 -9.03 -36.95 -9.48
N CYS A 451 -8.29 -37.89 -10.07
CA CYS A 451 -6.88 -38.13 -9.74
C CYS A 451 -5.97 -37.53 -10.82
N MET A 452 -4.94 -36.80 -10.40
CA MET A 452 -3.92 -36.23 -11.29
C MET A 452 -2.58 -36.13 -10.56
N SER A 453 -1.49 -35.85 -11.29
CA SER A 453 -0.21 -35.56 -10.62
C SER A 453 -0.24 -34.20 -9.96
N PHE A 454 0.46 -34.03 -8.83
CA PHE A 454 0.55 -32.73 -8.17
C PHE A 454 1.21 -31.66 -9.07
N GLY A 455 2.17 -32.07 -9.90
CA GLY A 455 2.81 -31.21 -10.89
C GLY A 455 1.83 -30.71 -11.96
N GLU A 456 0.89 -31.55 -12.39
CA GLU A 456 -0.19 -31.13 -13.31
C GLU A 456 -1.09 -30.09 -12.64
N LEU A 457 -1.54 -30.34 -11.41
CA LEU A 457 -2.38 -29.40 -10.66
C LEU A 457 -1.68 -28.05 -10.45
N ALA A 458 -0.42 -28.06 -10.00
CA ALA A 458 0.36 -26.84 -9.83
C ALA A 458 0.64 -26.13 -11.17
N GLY A 459 0.83 -26.90 -12.25
CA GLY A 459 1.05 -26.40 -13.61
C GLY A 459 -0.13 -25.62 -14.18
N ARG A 460 -1.38 -25.98 -13.83
CA ARG A 460 -2.59 -25.21 -14.20
C ARG A 460 -2.56 -23.77 -13.71
N PHE A 461 -1.85 -23.52 -12.60
CA PHE A 461 -1.63 -22.19 -12.03
C PHE A 461 -0.26 -21.60 -12.34
N LYS A 462 0.40 -22.05 -13.43
CA LYS A 462 1.69 -21.54 -13.90
C LYS A 462 2.83 -21.64 -12.87
N SER A 463 2.84 -22.68 -12.03
CA SER A 463 3.96 -22.91 -11.12
C SER A 463 5.24 -23.29 -11.87
N ALA A 464 6.37 -22.69 -11.49
CA ALA A 464 7.66 -22.86 -12.16
C ALA A 464 8.59 -23.90 -11.49
N GLY A 465 8.14 -24.62 -10.46
CA GLY A 465 8.99 -25.58 -9.76
C GLY A 465 8.36 -26.23 -8.52
N ALA A 466 9.21 -26.76 -7.65
CA ALA A 466 8.78 -27.42 -6.43
C ALA A 466 8.19 -26.42 -5.42
N LEU A 467 7.04 -26.78 -4.84
CA LEU A 467 6.36 -25.97 -3.82
C LEU A 467 6.83 -26.38 -2.42
N SER A 468 7.04 -25.39 -1.54
CA SER A 468 7.29 -25.64 -0.12
C SER A 468 6.00 -26.12 0.58
N ARG A 469 6.13 -26.79 1.73
CA ARG A 469 4.99 -27.30 2.51
C ARG A 469 3.93 -26.22 2.77
N ASP A 470 4.36 -25.02 3.15
CA ASP A 470 3.44 -23.90 3.42
C ASP A 470 2.63 -23.49 2.19
N LYS A 471 3.25 -23.51 0.99
CA LYS A 471 2.56 -23.21 -0.27
C LYS A 471 1.56 -24.30 -0.63
N VAL A 472 1.89 -25.57 -0.38
CA VAL A 472 0.95 -26.68 -0.62
C VAL A 472 -0.25 -26.58 0.34
N ILE A 473 -0.02 -26.23 1.59
CA ILE A 473 -1.09 -25.95 2.57
C ILE A 473 -1.95 -24.77 2.10
N ALA A 474 -1.34 -23.69 1.62
CA ALA A 474 -2.08 -22.55 1.09
C ALA A 474 -2.93 -22.93 -0.14
N LEU A 475 -2.40 -23.76 -1.05
CA LEU A 475 -3.14 -24.26 -2.20
C LEU A 475 -4.32 -25.14 -1.78
N ALA A 476 -4.11 -26.06 -0.83
CA ALA A 476 -5.19 -26.88 -0.29
C ALA A 476 -6.29 -26.03 0.37
N ARG A 477 -5.94 -24.95 1.08
CA ARG A 477 -6.92 -23.99 1.63
C ARG A 477 -7.64 -23.20 0.53
N ALA A 478 -6.96 -22.83 -0.54
CA ALA A 478 -7.57 -22.13 -1.68
C ALA A 478 -8.60 -23.03 -2.39
N LEU A 479 -8.26 -24.31 -2.59
CA LEU A 479 -9.18 -25.32 -3.13
C LEU A 479 -10.38 -25.56 -2.20
N GLU A 480 -10.14 -25.67 -0.89
CA GLU A 480 -11.20 -25.86 0.10
C GLU A 480 -12.18 -24.67 0.13
N ALA A 481 -11.67 -23.44 0.05
CA ALA A 481 -12.50 -22.23 -0.07
C ALA A 481 -13.38 -22.23 -1.34
N CYS A 482 -12.97 -22.98 -2.38
CA CYS A 482 -13.70 -23.20 -3.61
C CYS A 482 -14.52 -24.51 -3.61
N ASN A 483 -14.75 -25.11 -2.43
CA ASN A 483 -15.53 -26.35 -2.28
C ASN A 483 -14.87 -27.59 -2.92
N VAL A 484 -13.54 -27.61 -3.00
CA VAL A 484 -12.75 -28.73 -3.52
C VAL A 484 -11.84 -29.28 -2.41
N GLY A 485 -12.01 -30.55 -2.08
CA GLY A 485 -11.17 -31.30 -1.16
C GLY A 485 -9.88 -31.78 -1.83
N PHE A 486 -8.85 -32.00 -1.02
CA PHE A 486 -7.50 -32.35 -1.47
C PHE A 486 -6.95 -33.51 -0.66
N GLU A 487 -6.63 -34.63 -1.31
CA GLU A 487 -5.95 -35.79 -0.74
C GLU A 487 -4.61 -36.06 -1.45
N PRO A 488 -3.49 -36.35 -0.74
CA PRO A 488 -3.37 -36.52 0.71
C PRO A 488 -3.63 -35.23 1.51
N ASP A 489 -4.42 -35.32 2.59
CA ASP A 489 -4.80 -34.16 3.42
C ASP A 489 -3.62 -33.55 4.19
N VAL A 490 -2.91 -32.65 3.52
CA VAL A 490 -1.81 -31.85 4.11
C VAL A 490 -2.27 -30.93 5.23
N LEU A 491 -3.57 -30.59 5.30
CA LEU A 491 -4.13 -29.73 6.35
C LEU A 491 -4.33 -30.50 7.66
N SER A 492 -4.52 -31.82 7.58
CA SER A 492 -4.55 -32.75 8.71
C SER A 492 -3.17 -33.39 9.01
N GLY A 493 -2.10 -32.82 8.44
CA GLY A 493 -0.73 -33.21 8.76
C GLY A 493 -0.11 -34.27 7.84
N ALA A 494 -0.77 -34.65 6.75
CA ALA A 494 -0.20 -35.61 5.79
C ALA A 494 1.14 -35.12 5.18
N ARG A 495 1.85 -36.05 4.55
CA ARG A 495 3.09 -35.74 3.84
C ARG A 495 2.79 -34.82 2.67
N THR A 496 3.69 -33.85 2.43
CA THR A 496 3.62 -32.97 1.27
C THR A 496 3.91 -33.76 -0.01
N PRO A 497 3.00 -33.76 -1.01
CA PRO A 497 3.20 -34.44 -2.29
C PRO A 497 4.33 -33.79 -3.10
N LYS A 498 5.09 -34.62 -3.81
CA LYS A 498 6.05 -34.20 -4.84
C LYS A 498 5.34 -34.04 -6.18
N ALA A 499 6.00 -33.43 -7.17
CA ALA A 499 5.40 -33.16 -8.48
C ALA A 499 4.89 -34.42 -9.19
N GLU A 500 5.60 -35.54 -9.03
CA GLU A 500 5.25 -36.85 -9.58
C GLU A 500 4.24 -37.64 -8.75
N ASP A 501 3.96 -37.23 -7.51
CA ASP A 501 2.99 -37.91 -6.63
C ASP A 501 1.56 -37.63 -7.14
N ILE A 502 0.69 -38.64 -7.05
CA ILE A 502 -0.73 -38.48 -7.43
C ILE A 502 -1.47 -37.82 -6.27
N VAL A 503 -2.39 -36.93 -6.61
CA VAL A 503 -3.34 -36.30 -5.70
C VAL A 503 -4.76 -36.57 -6.17
N ALA A 504 -5.69 -36.65 -5.22
CA ALA A 504 -7.10 -36.84 -5.48
C ALA A 504 -7.89 -35.59 -5.06
N LEU A 505 -8.71 -35.09 -5.97
CA LEU A 505 -9.60 -33.94 -5.78
C LEU A 505 -11.05 -34.43 -5.74
N PHE A 506 -11.84 -33.92 -4.80
CA PHE A 506 -13.23 -34.35 -4.59
C PHE A 506 -14.13 -33.18 -4.13
N GLY A 507 -15.43 -33.28 -4.38
CA GLY A 507 -16.37 -32.18 -4.13
C GLY A 507 -16.75 -32.08 -2.65
N VAL A 508 -16.55 -30.91 -2.05
CA VAL A 508 -16.90 -30.65 -0.64
C VAL A 508 -18.10 -29.74 -0.59
N LEU A 509 -19.11 -30.08 0.21
CA LEU A 509 -20.27 -29.22 0.45
C LEU A 509 -20.19 -28.62 1.86
N PRO A 510 -20.70 -27.40 2.08
CA PRO A 510 -20.78 -26.83 3.43
C PRO A 510 -21.57 -27.68 4.44
N SER A 511 -22.43 -28.59 3.95
CA SER A 511 -23.19 -29.55 4.75
C SER A 511 -22.41 -30.80 5.17
N ASP A 512 -21.16 -30.96 4.71
CA ASP A 512 -20.40 -32.20 4.87
C ASP A 512 -19.74 -32.38 6.24
N GLY A 513 -19.88 -31.40 7.15
CA GLY A 513 -19.35 -31.42 8.52
C GLY A 513 -18.00 -30.71 8.65
N PRO A 514 -17.67 -30.17 9.85
CA PRO A 514 -16.44 -29.40 10.06
C PRO A 514 -15.21 -30.26 10.42
N LEU A 515 -15.44 -31.50 10.86
CA LEU A 515 -14.37 -32.39 11.30
C LEU A 515 -13.66 -32.97 10.07
N ARG A 516 -12.34 -32.81 10.03
CA ARG A 516 -11.48 -33.34 8.94
C ARG A 516 -11.03 -34.77 9.21
N ALA A 517 -10.90 -35.12 10.48
CA ALA A 517 -10.53 -36.43 10.95
C ALA A 517 -11.08 -36.63 12.37
N ASP A 518 -11.46 -37.86 12.68
CA ASP A 518 -11.71 -38.36 14.02
C ASP A 518 -11.01 -39.73 14.18
N ASP A 519 -11.08 -40.32 15.37
CA ASP A 519 -10.44 -41.60 15.65
C ASP A 519 -11.00 -42.75 14.80
N GLY A 520 -12.30 -42.73 14.49
CA GLY A 520 -12.96 -43.70 13.62
C GLY A 520 -12.54 -43.54 12.16
N TYR A 521 -12.36 -42.32 11.69
CA TYR A 521 -11.87 -41.99 10.36
C TYR A 521 -10.43 -42.48 10.19
N ASN A 522 -9.55 -42.21 11.17
CA ASN A 522 -8.17 -42.67 11.13
C ASN A 522 -8.07 -44.22 11.07
N ALA A 523 -8.94 -44.89 11.82
CA ALA A 523 -9.08 -46.34 11.76
C ALA A 523 -9.54 -46.85 10.38
N ALA A 524 -10.52 -46.18 9.77
CA ALA A 524 -11.02 -46.49 8.44
C ALA A 524 -9.94 -46.29 7.36
N VAL A 525 -9.15 -45.20 7.44
CA VAL A 525 -8.01 -44.94 6.55
C VAL A 525 -6.98 -46.08 6.63
N VAL A 526 -6.58 -46.50 7.83
CA VAL A 526 -5.61 -47.59 8.00
C VAL A 526 -6.14 -48.93 7.47
N THR A 527 -7.44 -49.19 7.70
CA THR A 527 -8.11 -50.39 7.17
C THR A 527 -8.08 -50.39 5.64
N LEU A 528 -8.39 -49.25 5.02
CA LEU A 528 -8.39 -49.06 3.58
C LEU A 528 -6.99 -49.14 2.97
N ASP A 529 -5.98 -48.59 3.64
CA ASP A 529 -4.57 -48.69 3.25
C ASP A 529 -4.14 -50.16 3.16
N LEU A 530 -4.48 -50.95 4.18
CA LEU A 530 -4.11 -52.35 4.25
C LEU A 530 -4.87 -53.21 3.23
N ALA A 531 -6.16 -52.92 3.06
CA ALA A 531 -7.01 -53.54 2.05
C ALA A 531 -6.46 -53.31 0.63
N SER A 532 -6.10 -52.05 0.31
CA SER A 532 -5.53 -51.67 -0.97
C SER A 532 -4.14 -52.27 -1.20
N ALA A 533 -3.33 -52.40 -0.15
CA ALA A 533 -2.05 -53.08 -0.25
C ALA A 533 -2.19 -54.58 -0.57
N VAL A 534 -3.23 -55.24 -0.05
CA VAL A 534 -3.54 -56.65 -0.35
C VAL A 534 -4.05 -56.80 -1.77
N ALA A 535 -5.00 -55.96 -2.19
CA ALA A 535 -5.57 -55.98 -3.53
C ALA A 535 -4.58 -55.55 -4.64
N ALA A 536 -3.38 -55.08 -4.29
CA ALA A 536 -2.32 -54.74 -5.23
C ALA A 536 -1.12 -55.71 -5.16
N ALA A 537 -1.26 -56.84 -4.44
CA ALA A 537 -0.14 -57.75 -4.14
C ALA A 537 0.42 -58.47 -5.37
N ASP A 538 -0.42 -58.73 -6.36
CA ASP A 538 -0.11 -59.42 -7.62
C ASP A 538 0.27 -58.45 -8.76
N GLY A 539 0.08 -57.15 -8.54
CA GLY A 539 0.47 -56.07 -9.45
C GLY A 539 -0.67 -55.52 -10.32
N ASP A 540 -1.90 -56.05 -10.22
CA ASP A 540 -3.08 -55.52 -10.91
C ASP A 540 -4.33 -55.67 -10.03
N THR A 541 -4.98 -54.57 -9.67
CA THR A 541 -6.19 -54.64 -8.83
C THR A 541 -7.40 -54.92 -9.71
N SER A 542 -8.09 -56.03 -9.44
CA SER A 542 -9.23 -56.46 -10.26
C SER A 542 -10.43 -55.51 -10.12
N LEU A 543 -11.26 -55.43 -11.17
CA LEU A 543 -12.50 -54.64 -11.16
C LEU A 543 -13.47 -55.03 -10.03
N GLU A 544 -13.48 -56.30 -9.63
CA GLU A 544 -14.35 -56.80 -8.56
C GLU A 544 -13.84 -56.40 -7.16
N GLU A 545 -12.52 -56.40 -6.93
CA GLU A 545 -11.94 -55.87 -5.69
C GLU A 545 -12.16 -54.36 -5.55
N VAL A 546 -11.98 -53.60 -6.63
CA VAL A 546 -12.27 -52.15 -6.64
C VAL A 546 -13.74 -51.90 -6.29
N ARG A 547 -14.67 -52.68 -6.86
CA ARG A 547 -16.11 -52.59 -6.55
C ARG A 547 -16.38 -52.92 -5.09
N LEU A 548 -15.75 -53.98 -4.56
CA LEU A 548 -15.90 -54.33 -3.15
C LEU A 548 -15.42 -53.21 -2.23
N LEU A 549 -14.20 -52.70 -2.44
CA LEU A 549 -13.62 -51.62 -1.64
C LEU A 549 -14.49 -50.35 -1.70
N THR A 550 -14.99 -49.99 -2.88
CA THR A 550 -15.87 -48.82 -3.06
C THR A 550 -17.20 -49.03 -2.33
N SER A 551 -17.86 -50.18 -2.53
CA SER A 551 -19.12 -50.52 -1.84
C SER A 551 -18.96 -50.56 -0.32
N HIS A 552 -17.75 -50.90 0.13
CA HIS A 552 -17.41 -50.96 1.54
C HIS A 552 -17.32 -49.55 2.15
N VAL A 553 -16.64 -48.61 1.48
CA VAL A 553 -16.61 -47.20 1.91
C VAL A 553 -18.03 -46.60 1.96
N ASP A 554 -18.86 -46.89 0.95
CA ASP A 554 -20.25 -46.41 0.89
C ASP A 554 -21.10 -46.92 2.07
N SER A 555 -20.83 -48.15 2.51
CA SER A 555 -21.55 -48.82 3.60
C SER A 555 -21.27 -48.25 4.99
N TRP A 556 -20.23 -47.43 5.15
CA TRP A 556 -19.88 -46.81 6.44
C TRP A 556 -20.80 -45.62 6.78
N THR A 557 -22.10 -45.87 6.87
CA THR A 557 -23.14 -44.86 7.14
C THR A 557 -23.03 -44.20 8.52
N HIS A 558 -22.15 -44.72 9.39
CA HIS A 558 -21.83 -44.15 10.69
C HIS A 558 -20.86 -42.95 10.58
N PHE A 559 -20.18 -42.78 9.44
CA PHE A 559 -19.38 -41.59 9.16
C PHE A 559 -20.21 -40.48 8.53
N GLU A 560 -19.82 -39.24 8.81
CA GLU A 560 -20.39 -38.07 8.14
C GLU A 560 -20.17 -38.15 6.61
N PRO A 561 -21.06 -37.54 5.80
CA PRO A 561 -20.92 -37.52 4.35
C PRO A 561 -19.55 -37.01 3.87
N GLY A 562 -18.98 -36.01 4.54
CA GLY A 562 -17.64 -35.49 4.24
C GLY A 562 -16.53 -36.52 4.43
N HIS A 563 -16.53 -37.24 5.55
CA HIS A 563 -15.59 -38.33 5.82
C HIS A 563 -15.71 -39.45 4.77
N ARG A 564 -16.92 -39.84 4.35
CA ARG A 564 -17.09 -40.88 3.31
C ARG A 564 -16.58 -40.45 1.94
N LYS A 565 -16.86 -39.22 1.51
CA LYS A 565 -16.32 -38.68 0.24
C LYS A 565 -14.80 -38.64 0.27
N ARG A 566 -14.23 -38.23 1.40
CA ARG A 566 -12.78 -38.19 1.60
C ARG A 566 -12.14 -39.57 1.60
N LEU A 567 -12.75 -40.56 2.28
CA LEU A 567 -12.31 -41.96 2.24
C LEU A 567 -12.40 -42.55 0.83
N SER A 568 -13.42 -42.16 0.06
CA SER A 568 -13.55 -42.55 -1.35
C SER A 568 -12.44 -41.94 -2.21
N ALA A 569 -12.09 -40.67 -1.97
CA ALA A 569 -10.97 -40.02 -2.65
C ALA A 569 -9.62 -40.63 -2.27
N HIS A 570 -9.44 -40.98 -0.99
CA HIS A 570 -8.28 -41.69 -0.49
C HIS A 570 -8.16 -43.10 -1.11
N LEU A 571 -9.26 -43.84 -1.25
CA LEU A 571 -9.29 -45.12 -1.96
C LEU A 571 -8.86 -44.95 -3.43
N ALA A 572 -9.42 -43.96 -4.13
CA ALA A 572 -9.05 -43.70 -5.53
C ALA A 572 -7.55 -43.40 -5.69
N LEU A 573 -6.95 -42.71 -4.71
CA LEU A 573 -5.51 -42.49 -4.64
C LEU A 573 -4.74 -43.81 -4.45
N GLN A 574 -5.14 -44.64 -3.48
CA GLN A 574 -4.47 -45.91 -3.17
C GLN A 574 -4.55 -46.92 -4.34
N LEU A 575 -5.62 -46.90 -5.12
CA LEU A 575 -5.73 -47.75 -6.33
C LEU A 575 -4.72 -47.36 -7.43
N LYS A 576 -4.25 -46.10 -7.45
CA LYS A 576 -3.23 -45.62 -8.40
C LYS A 576 -1.82 -45.74 -7.84
N GLN A 577 -1.65 -45.53 -6.54
CA GLN A 577 -0.38 -45.57 -5.83
C GLN A 577 -0.53 -46.36 -4.52
N PRO A 578 -0.53 -47.71 -4.57
CA PRO A 578 -0.81 -48.54 -3.41
C PRO A 578 0.26 -48.38 -2.32
N PRO A 579 -0.12 -48.49 -1.04
CA PRO A 579 0.78 -48.18 0.05
C PRO A 579 1.70 -49.37 0.33
N THR A 580 2.93 -49.08 0.76
CA THR A 580 3.86 -50.16 1.14
C THR A 580 3.59 -50.61 2.57
N LEU A 581 3.65 -51.92 2.84
CA LEU A 581 3.51 -52.46 4.21
C LEU A 581 4.51 -51.85 5.22
N ALA A 582 5.70 -51.43 4.75
CA ALA A 582 6.69 -50.76 5.57
C ALA A 582 6.20 -49.39 6.08
N SER A 583 5.41 -48.67 5.28
CA SER A 583 4.86 -47.35 5.65
C SER A 583 3.73 -47.45 6.68
N LEU A 584 3.05 -48.59 6.76
CA LEU A 584 1.89 -48.81 7.65
C LEU A 584 2.28 -49.39 9.02
N LYS A 585 3.47 -49.99 9.15
CA LYS A 585 3.93 -50.66 10.37
C LYS A 585 3.82 -49.78 11.62
N LYS A 586 4.21 -48.50 11.53
CA LYS A 586 4.20 -47.55 12.66
C LYS A 586 2.77 -47.23 13.14
N LYS A 587 1.77 -47.25 12.24
CA LYS A 587 0.36 -47.02 12.57
C LYS A 587 -0.33 -48.27 13.14
N LEU A 588 0.18 -49.46 12.84
CA LEU A 588 -0.40 -50.75 13.23
C LEU A 588 0.19 -51.31 14.55
N GLU A 589 1.38 -50.87 14.94
CA GLU A 589 2.09 -51.32 16.14
C GLU A 589 1.30 -51.11 17.46
N PRO A 590 0.65 -49.94 17.69
CA PRO A 590 -0.09 -49.65 18.92
C PRO A 590 -1.36 -50.50 19.12
N LEU A 591 -1.85 -51.18 18.08
CA LEU A 591 -3.15 -51.85 18.12
C LEU A 591 -3.16 -53.08 19.04
N GLY A 592 -4.27 -53.29 19.75
CA GLY A 592 -4.50 -54.51 20.56
C GLY A 592 -4.63 -55.78 19.71
N VAL A 593 -4.38 -56.95 20.32
CA VAL A 593 -4.38 -58.26 19.63
C VAL A 593 -5.74 -58.60 19.00
N GLU A 594 -6.84 -58.15 19.61
CA GLU A 594 -8.20 -58.39 19.10
C GLU A 594 -8.51 -57.58 17.84
N ALA A 595 -8.16 -56.29 17.82
CA ALA A 595 -8.29 -55.42 16.64
C ALA A 595 -7.41 -55.92 15.49
N LYS A 596 -6.16 -56.32 15.78
CA LYS A 596 -5.23 -56.94 14.83
C LYS A 596 -5.82 -58.21 14.20
N ARG A 597 -6.51 -59.06 14.98
CA ARG A 597 -7.15 -60.29 14.47
C ARG A 597 -8.34 -59.98 13.57
N LYS A 598 -9.19 -59.02 13.92
CA LYS A 598 -10.34 -58.65 13.08
C LYS A 598 -9.91 -58.00 11.76
N ILE A 599 -8.87 -57.15 11.77
CA ILE A 599 -8.25 -56.64 10.54
C ILE A 599 -7.76 -57.80 9.66
N ALA A 600 -7.06 -58.76 10.24
CA ALA A 600 -6.52 -59.91 9.51
C ALA A 600 -7.61 -60.80 8.89
N GLY A 601 -8.72 -61.02 9.62
CA GLY A 601 -9.91 -61.70 9.12
C GLY A 601 -10.58 -60.96 7.96
N PHE A 602 -10.69 -59.63 8.04
CA PHE A 602 -11.24 -58.80 6.96
C PHE A 602 -10.41 -58.91 5.68
N LEU A 603 -9.08 -58.79 5.76
CA LEU A 603 -8.20 -58.92 4.58
C LEU A 603 -8.28 -60.30 3.94
N SER A 604 -8.47 -61.35 4.75
CA SER A 604 -8.62 -62.72 4.25
C SER A 604 -9.92 -62.92 3.47
N HIS A 605 -10.98 -62.19 3.83
CA HIS A 605 -12.22 -62.17 3.06
C HIS A 605 -12.09 -61.34 1.78
N LEU A 606 -11.38 -60.21 1.83
CA LEU A 606 -11.12 -59.36 0.66
C LEU A 606 -10.33 -60.13 -0.40
N ALA A 607 -9.26 -60.83 -0.02
CA ALA A 607 -8.43 -61.62 -0.92
C ALA A 607 -9.17 -62.82 -1.56
N HIS A 608 -10.38 -63.14 -1.10
CA HIS A 608 -11.20 -64.23 -1.66
C HIS A 608 -12.36 -63.73 -2.52
N ALA A 609 -12.47 -62.41 -2.72
CA ALA A 609 -13.67 -61.80 -3.26
C ALA A 609 -13.87 -62.04 -4.76
N ASP A 610 -12.79 -62.29 -5.51
CA ASP A 610 -12.77 -62.67 -6.92
C ASP A 610 -12.87 -64.21 -7.14
N GLY A 611 -12.79 -64.98 -6.06
CA GLY A 611 -12.91 -66.44 -6.05
C GLY A 611 -11.60 -67.22 -6.30
N GLU A 612 -10.47 -66.56 -6.54
CA GLU A 612 -9.15 -67.20 -6.72
C GLU A 612 -8.05 -66.47 -5.96
N VAL A 613 -7.63 -66.99 -4.80
CA VAL A 613 -6.52 -66.41 -4.04
C VAL A 613 -5.18 -66.79 -4.68
N THR A 614 -4.41 -65.79 -5.10
CA THR A 614 -3.10 -65.98 -5.72
C THR A 614 -1.99 -66.28 -4.69
N PRO A 615 -0.90 -66.98 -5.06
CA PRO A 615 0.25 -67.19 -4.18
C PRO A 615 0.94 -65.89 -3.74
N ALA A 616 0.82 -64.82 -4.52
CA ALA A 616 1.38 -63.51 -4.19
C ALA A 616 0.63 -62.85 -3.03
N GLU A 617 -0.70 -62.90 -3.05
CA GLU A 617 -1.57 -62.42 -1.98
C GLU A 617 -1.38 -63.21 -0.69
N VAL A 618 -1.33 -64.55 -0.75
CA VAL A 618 -1.06 -65.37 0.46
C VAL A 618 0.27 -64.98 1.10
N LYS A 619 1.32 -64.78 0.30
CA LYS A 619 2.65 -64.37 0.78
C LYS A 619 2.65 -62.94 1.34
N LEU A 620 1.75 -62.07 0.87
CA LEU A 620 1.56 -60.74 1.44
C LEU A 620 0.75 -60.82 2.74
N LEU A 621 -0.33 -61.60 2.80
CA LEU A 621 -1.11 -61.87 4.00
C LEU A 621 -0.22 -62.47 5.10
N GLU A 622 0.64 -63.45 4.81
CA GLU A 622 1.63 -63.96 5.77
C GLU A 622 2.55 -62.85 6.31
N ARG A 623 2.96 -61.91 5.46
CA ARG A 623 3.74 -60.73 5.87
C ARG A 623 2.92 -59.76 6.70
N VAL A 624 1.64 -59.57 6.39
CA VAL A 624 0.72 -58.74 7.18
C VAL A 624 0.50 -59.38 8.56
N TYR A 625 0.20 -60.67 8.66
CA TYR A 625 0.06 -61.39 9.93
C TYR A 625 1.33 -61.28 10.78
N LYS A 626 2.50 -61.44 10.16
CA LYS A 626 3.79 -61.23 10.84
C LYS A 626 3.98 -59.78 11.32
N THR A 627 3.53 -58.80 10.53
CA THR A 627 3.62 -57.37 10.88
C THR A 627 2.64 -56.99 12.00
N LEU A 628 1.48 -57.64 12.04
CA LEU A 628 0.49 -57.54 13.12
C LEU A 628 0.87 -58.38 14.36
N SER A 629 2.04 -59.02 14.39
CA SER A 629 2.47 -59.92 15.47
C SER A 629 1.52 -61.10 15.73
N LEU A 630 0.85 -61.59 14.69
CA LEU A 630 0.00 -62.79 14.69
C LEU A 630 0.77 -64.00 14.12
N ASP A 631 0.32 -65.22 14.43
CA ASP A 631 0.90 -66.44 13.85
C ASP A 631 0.57 -66.49 12.33
N PRO A 632 1.58 -66.48 11.43
CA PRO A 632 1.37 -66.52 9.98
C PRO A 632 0.60 -67.77 9.51
N LYS A 633 0.60 -68.87 10.28
CA LYS A 633 -0.14 -70.08 9.93
C LYS A 633 -1.67 -69.90 9.99
N MET A 634 -2.14 -68.88 10.70
CA MET A 634 -3.57 -68.54 10.79
C MET A 634 -4.14 -68.03 9.46
N VAL A 635 -3.30 -67.54 8.54
CA VAL A 635 -3.74 -67.13 7.20
C VAL A 635 -4.50 -68.27 6.52
N TYR A 636 -4.02 -69.52 6.63
CA TYR A 636 -4.64 -70.67 5.97
C TYR A 636 -6.00 -71.04 6.56
N SER A 637 -6.20 -70.88 7.88
CA SER A 637 -7.52 -71.12 8.49
C SER A 637 -8.51 -70.03 8.12
N ASP A 638 -8.05 -68.78 8.08
CA ASP A 638 -8.91 -67.62 7.85
C ASP A 638 -9.31 -67.54 6.37
N LEU A 639 -8.41 -67.86 5.45
CA LEU A 639 -8.69 -67.99 4.02
C LEU A 639 -9.64 -69.15 3.73
N HIS A 640 -9.52 -70.27 4.46
CA HIS A 640 -10.45 -71.41 4.31
C HIS A 640 -11.83 -71.12 4.91
N SER A 641 -11.89 -70.35 5.99
CA SER A 641 -13.14 -69.82 6.56
C SER A 641 -13.83 -68.89 5.56
N ALA A 642 -13.09 -67.97 4.93
CA ALA A 642 -13.58 -67.08 3.88
C ALA A 642 -14.05 -67.84 2.63
N ALA A 643 -13.33 -68.90 2.22
CA ALA A 643 -13.75 -69.76 1.12
C ALA A 643 -15.06 -70.52 1.43
N SER A 644 -15.18 -71.01 2.67
CA SER A 644 -16.32 -71.82 3.13
C SER A 644 -17.58 -71.00 3.34
N SER A 645 -17.46 -69.72 3.72
CA SER A 645 -18.58 -68.79 3.77
C SER A 645 -19.11 -68.44 2.38
N ILE A 646 -18.29 -68.56 1.33
CA ILE A 646 -18.72 -68.40 -0.07
C ILE A 646 -19.39 -69.68 -0.61
N THR A 647 -18.95 -70.88 -0.19
CA THR A 647 -19.40 -72.18 -0.77
C THR A 647 -20.53 -72.93 -0.04
N ALA A 648 -21.09 -72.44 1.07
CA ALA A 648 -22.18 -73.15 1.75
C ALA A 648 -23.53 -73.07 0.99
N PRO A 649 -24.12 -74.19 0.54
CA PRO A 649 -25.50 -74.21 0.04
C PRO A 649 -26.48 -74.03 1.19
N THR A 650 -27.54 -73.27 0.93
CA THR A 650 -28.63 -72.94 1.84
C THR A 650 -29.43 -74.18 2.23
N GLU A 651 -29.07 -74.90 3.30
CA GLU A 651 -30.01 -75.79 4.00
C GLU A 651 -29.77 -75.79 5.51
N ARG A 652 -30.69 -75.18 6.26
CA ARG A 652 -31.15 -75.68 7.57
C ARG A 652 -32.45 -74.99 7.99
N GLY A 653 -33.56 -75.64 7.63
CA GLY A 653 -34.84 -75.49 8.29
C GLY A 653 -35.28 -76.85 8.86
N SER A 654 -35.30 -76.94 10.19
CA SER A 654 -36.20 -77.73 11.05
C SER A 654 -36.22 -79.26 11.02
N SER A 655 -36.30 -79.78 12.25
CA SER A 655 -36.40 -81.17 12.66
C SER A 655 -37.76 -81.85 12.39
N ALA A 656 -37.66 -83.16 12.09
CA ALA A 656 -38.52 -84.27 12.52
C ALA A 656 -39.79 -84.70 11.72
N GLN A 657 -39.60 -85.83 11.01
CA GLN A 657 -40.48 -87.03 10.90
C GLN A 657 -41.77 -87.00 10.00
N PRO A 658 -42.35 -88.16 9.59
CA PRO A 658 -41.81 -89.14 8.64
C PRO A 658 -42.87 -89.64 7.62
N ARG A 659 -42.49 -90.11 6.42
CA ARG A 659 -43.03 -91.34 5.75
C ARG A 659 -42.75 -91.43 4.23
N SER A 660 -42.43 -92.66 3.85
CA SER A 660 -42.72 -93.37 2.59
C SER A 660 -42.14 -92.85 1.26
N MET A 661 -41.14 -93.60 0.78
CA MET A 661 -40.97 -94.01 -0.62
C MET A 661 -42.19 -94.80 -1.13
N PRO A 662 -42.36 -95.09 -2.45
CA PRO A 662 -41.60 -94.65 -3.64
C PRO A 662 -42.50 -94.21 -4.82
N ILE A 663 -41.93 -93.79 -5.96
CA ILE A 663 -42.10 -94.43 -7.29
C ILE A 663 -41.58 -93.51 -8.41
N ASN A 664 -40.72 -94.12 -9.22
CA ASN A 664 -40.25 -93.80 -10.58
C ASN A 664 -41.14 -92.86 -11.42
N ASP A 665 -40.53 -91.92 -12.14
CA ASP A 665 -40.27 -92.21 -13.55
C ASP A 665 -39.08 -91.42 -14.11
N THR A 666 -38.48 -92.09 -15.06
CA THR A 666 -37.27 -91.89 -15.83
C THR A 666 -37.36 -90.74 -16.84
N GLY A 667 -36.19 -90.20 -17.19
CA GLY A 667 -35.88 -90.00 -18.61
C GLY A 667 -35.65 -88.57 -19.12
N ALA A 668 -34.38 -88.30 -19.39
CA ALA A 668 -33.86 -87.53 -20.52
C ALA A 668 -33.76 -85.99 -20.46
N SER A 669 -32.59 -85.54 -20.01
CA SER A 669 -31.59 -84.79 -20.81
C SER A 669 -32.09 -83.74 -21.82
N LYS A 670 -31.80 -82.46 -21.56
CA LYS A 670 -30.75 -81.71 -22.29
C LYS A 670 -30.55 -80.25 -21.81
N LEU A 671 -29.26 -79.94 -21.62
CA LEU A 671 -28.53 -78.71 -21.96
C LEU A 671 -28.70 -77.43 -21.11
N LYS A 672 -27.54 -77.05 -20.55
CA LYS A 672 -27.14 -75.80 -19.89
C LYS A 672 -27.27 -74.57 -20.78
N THR A 673 -27.68 -73.47 -20.15
CA THR A 673 -27.21 -72.05 -20.20
C THR A 673 -28.18 -71.32 -19.25
N ASP A 674 -27.83 -70.52 -18.25
CA ASP A 674 -26.80 -69.49 -18.10
C ASP A 674 -26.84 -69.10 -16.60
N THR A 675 -25.73 -69.17 -15.86
CA THR A 675 -25.71 -68.78 -14.44
C THR A 675 -25.25 -67.33 -14.33
N GLY A 676 -26.22 -66.41 -14.35
CA GLY A 676 -26.04 -65.08 -13.80
C GLY A 676 -25.67 -65.19 -12.31
N PHE A 677 -24.52 -64.64 -11.95
CA PHE A 677 -24.04 -64.56 -10.59
C PHE A 677 -24.83 -63.48 -9.83
N THR A 678 -25.65 -63.89 -8.87
CA THR A 678 -26.35 -62.98 -7.95
C THR A 678 -25.54 -62.82 -6.67
N LEU A 679 -25.09 -61.59 -6.39
CA LEU A 679 -24.43 -61.19 -5.14
C LEU A 679 -25.33 -61.47 -3.92
N ASP A 680 -24.78 -62.14 -2.91
CA ASP A 680 -25.47 -62.46 -1.66
C ASP A 680 -25.38 -61.29 -0.66
N MET A 681 -26.45 -60.51 -0.58
CA MET A 681 -26.56 -59.31 0.27
C MET A 681 -26.42 -59.60 1.77
N SER A 682 -26.58 -60.85 2.22
CA SER A 682 -26.40 -61.23 3.62
C SER A 682 -24.91 -61.31 4.01
N LYS A 683 -24.04 -61.68 3.06
CA LYS A 683 -22.59 -61.80 3.27
C LYS A 683 -21.91 -60.44 3.28
N ILE A 684 -22.39 -59.52 2.44
CA ILE A 684 -22.00 -58.10 2.47
C ILE A 684 -22.32 -57.49 3.84
N ALA A 685 -23.51 -57.78 4.40
CA ALA A 685 -23.91 -57.29 5.72
C ALA A 685 -23.02 -57.81 6.88
N GLN A 686 -22.57 -59.07 6.81
CA GLN A 686 -21.66 -59.62 7.82
C GLN A 686 -20.26 -58.97 7.75
N LEU A 687 -19.72 -58.81 6.54
CA LEU A 687 -18.47 -58.07 6.29
C LEU A 687 -18.57 -56.60 6.73
N GLN A 688 -19.72 -55.97 6.53
CA GLN A 688 -20.01 -54.61 6.98
C GLN A 688 -20.00 -54.49 8.51
N GLN A 689 -20.61 -55.45 9.21
CA GLN A 689 -20.66 -55.45 10.67
C GLN A 689 -19.28 -55.70 11.30
N GLU A 690 -18.52 -56.66 10.76
CA GLU A 690 -17.18 -56.97 11.25
C GLU A 690 -16.22 -55.79 11.05
N THR A 691 -16.37 -55.03 9.96
CA THR A 691 -15.48 -53.87 9.67
C THR A 691 -15.89 -52.59 10.42
N ALA A 692 -17.17 -52.38 10.68
CA ALA A 692 -17.63 -51.33 11.58
C ALA A 692 -17.12 -51.55 13.02
N GLU A 693 -17.09 -52.80 13.47
CA GLU A 693 -16.51 -53.16 14.77
C GLU A 693 -14.98 -53.01 14.80
N VAL A 694 -14.27 -53.33 13.72
CA VAL A 694 -12.83 -53.06 13.59
C VAL A 694 -12.56 -51.57 13.70
N SER A 695 -13.28 -50.75 12.93
CA SER A 695 -13.09 -49.30 12.92
C SER A 695 -13.38 -48.69 14.30
N ALA A 696 -14.41 -49.18 15.00
CA ALA A 696 -14.72 -48.77 16.38
C ALA A 696 -13.65 -49.20 17.41
N LEU A 697 -13.07 -50.40 17.28
CA LEU A 697 -12.00 -50.88 18.17
C LEU A 697 -10.69 -50.14 17.95
N LEU A 698 -10.37 -49.82 16.70
CA LEU A 698 -9.20 -49.03 16.34
C LEU A 698 -9.34 -47.57 16.83
N ALA A 699 -10.55 -47.01 16.78
CA ALA A 699 -10.81 -45.67 17.31
C ALA A 699 -10.45 -45.53 18.80
N GLY A 700 -10.72 -46.57 19.61
CA GLY A 700 -10.32 -46.60 21.02
C GLY A 700 -8.80 -46.54 21.27
N VAL A 701 -7.98 -46.94 20.28
CA VAL A 701 -6.51 -46.87 20.38
C VAL A 701 -5.97 -45.48 20.04
N PHE A 702 -6.61 -44.77 19.10
CA PHE A 702 -6.22 -43.40 18.73
C PHE A 702 -6.71 -42.35 19.75
N ALA A 703 -7.74 -42.68 20.55
CA ALA A 703 -8.23 -41.83 21.63
C ALA A 703 -7.24 -41.66 22.80
N GLU A 704 -6.36 -42.65 23.07
CA GLU A 704 -5.40 -42.59 24.19
C GLU A 704 -4.14 -41.76 23.85
N ASP A 705 -3.76 -41.64 22.56
CA ASP A 705 -2.62 -40.83 22.12
C ASP A 705 -2.96 -39.32 22.02
N SER A 706 -4.24 -38.95 21.91
CA SER A 706 -4.69 -37.55 21.88
C SER A 706 -4.79 -36.90 23.28
N ALA A 707 -4.75 -37.70 24.36
CA ALA A 707 -4.83 -37.20 25.73
C ALA A 707 -3.55 -36.50 26.23
N GLY A 708 -2.48 -36.50 25.43
CA GLY A 708 -1.19 -35.87 25.75
C GLY A 708 -1.01 -34.43 25.26
N ASP A 709 -1.85 -33.91 24.36
CA ASP A 709 -1.59 -32.63 23.68
C ASP A 709 -2.83 -31.73 23.51
N ALA A 710 -3.81 -31.88 24.40
CA ALA A 710 -4.99 -31.03 24.45
C ALA A 710 -5.11 -30.33 25.81
N THR A 711 -4.18 -29.43 26.11
CA THR A 711 -4.51 -28.30 27.01
C THR A 711 -4.46 -26.99 26.23
N ILE A 712 -5.65 -26.43 26.07
CA ILE A 712 -6.05 -25.02 25.89
C ILE A 712 -7.02 -24.89 24.72
N ALA A 713 -8.31 -25.03 25.01
CA ALA A 713 -9.40 -24.14 24.59
C ALA A 713 -10.75 -24.85 24.71
N ALA A 714 -11.44 -24.62 25.83
CA ALA A 714 -12.90 -24.45 25.92
C ALA A 714 -13.33 -24.62 27.38
N HIS A 715 -13.58 -23.52 28.08
CA HIS A 715 -14.46 -23.55 29.24
C HIS A 715 -15.49 -22.44 29.09
N GLU A 716 -16.72 -22.87 28.81
CA GLU A 716 -17.91 -22.06 28.90
C GLU A 716 -18.23 -21.70 30.36
N VAL A 717 -18.91 -20.58 30.48
CA VAL A 717 -19.33 -19.85 31.68
C VAL A 717 -20.41 -20.61 32.45
N PRO A 718 -20.43 -20.50 33.79
CA PRO A 718 -21.69 -20.40 34.50
C PRO A 718 -21.84 -19.11 35.32
N GLU A 719 -23.07 -18.64 35.30
CA GLU A 719 -23.66 -17.43 35.84
C GLU A 719 -23.99 -17.54 37.34
N ASN A 720 -23.50 -16.64 38.20
CA ASN A 720 -24.33 -15.85 39.15
C ASN A 720 -23.54 -14.90 40.09
N GLN A 721 -24.17 -13.75 40.33
CA GLN A 721 -23.77 -12.45 40.92
C GLN A 721 -23.65 -12.41 42.48
N PRO A 722 -23.51 -11.23 43.15
CA PRO A 722 -22.78 -9.97 42.88
C PRO A 722 -21.90 -9.51 44.08
N ARG A 723 -20.95 -8.57 43.86
CA ARG A 723 -20.65 -7.46 44.81
C ARG A 723 -19.74 -6.39 44.18
N GLU A 724 -20.27 -5.16 44.18
CA GLU A 724 -19.63 -3.82 44.13
C GLU A 724 -18.16 -3.79 44.62
N ARG A 725 -17.21 -2.99 44.11
CA ARG A 725 -17.26 -1.55 43.74
C ARG A 725 -15.90 -1.11 43.11
N THR A 726 -15.98 -0.10 42.24
CA THR A 726 -15.00 0.97 41.89
C THR A 726 -13.76 0.73 40.99
N ALA A 727 -13.81 1.47 39.88
CA ALA A 727 -12.83 1.82 38.84
C ALA A 727 -11.37 2.12 39.26
N LEU A 728 -10.43 1.83 38.35
CA LEU A 728 -9.42 2.77 37.82
C LEU A 728 -8.63 2.14 36.65
N SER A 729 -8.33 3.00 35.68
CA SER A 729 -7.56 2.85 34.43
C SER A 729 -6.10 2.44 34.59
N GLY A 730 -5.54 1.75 33.59
CA GLY A 730 -4.09 1.57 33.42
C GLY A 730 -3.74 0.79 32.15
N ASP A 731 -3.23 1.50 31.16
CA ASP A 731 -2.53 0.98 29.98
C ASP A 731 -1.26 0.21 30.38
N VAL A 732 -1.00 -0.93 29.73
CA VAL A 732 0.31 -1.60 29.75
C VAL A 732 0.63 -2.09 28.33
N GLU A 733 1.48 -1.33 27.65
CA GLU A 733 2.33 -1.79 26.55
C GLU A 733 3.42 -2.72 27.12
N SER A 734 3.80 -3.75 26.36
CA SER A 734 5.04 -4.48 26.61
C SER A 734 5.71 -4.84 25.27
N ASP A 735 6.92 -4.32 25.14
CA ASP A 735 7.94 -4.45 24.10
C ASP A 735 8.30 -5.89 23.69
N ALA A 736 8.84 -6.08 22.47
CA ALA A 736 10.30 -6.18 22.30
C ALA A 736 10.80 -6.42 20.84
N GLU A 737 11.90 -5.72 20.56
CA GLU A 737 13.09 -6.05 19.73
C GLU A 737 13.30 -5.34 18.39
N ALA A 738 13.96 -4.18 18.45
CA ALA A 738 14.91 -3.69 17.45
C ALA A 738 16.20 -3.24 18.16
N SER A 739 17.33 -3.66 17.60
CA SER A 739 18.71 -3.49 18.08
C SER A 739 19.18 -2.03 18.13
N GLU A 740 19.83 -1.64 19.22
CA GLU A 740 20.48 -0.34 19.43
C GLU A 740 21.79 -0.20 18.62
N THR A 741 22.00 0.96 17.98
CA THR A 741 23.32 1.62 17.85
C THR A 741 23.16 3.13 17.61
N SER A 742 23.77 3.92 18.50
CA SER A 742 24.18 5.36 18.46
C SER A 742 23.20 6.48 18.05
N HIS A 743 23.14 7.51 18.90
CA HIS A 743 22.35 8.74 18.76
C HIS A 743 22.70 9.59 17.51
N GLY A 744 21.81 9.61 16.52
CA GLY A 744 21.63 10.72 15.58
C GLY A 744 20.17 11.17 15.67
N ALA A 745 19.92 12.43 16.03
CA ALA A 745 18.54 12.95 16.08
C ALA A 745 17.94 12.91 14.68
N THR A 746 16.93 12.06 14.47
CA THR A 746 16.13 12.03 13.25
C THR A 746 15.38 13.35 13.13
N VAL A 747 15.40 13.94 11.95
CA VAL A 747 14.73 15.21 11.68
C VAL A 747 13.47 14.91 10.88
N TYR A 748 12.33 15.32 11.42
CA TYR A 748 11.06 15.34 10.69
C TYR A 748 10.64 14.00 10.06
N GLY A 749 10.99 12.87 10.69
CA GLY A 749 10.60 11.53 10.24
C GLY A 749 11.55 10.91 9.21
N LEU A 750 12.61 11.62 8.80
CA LEU A 750 13.70 11.05 8.02
C LEU A 750 14.56 10.12 8.89
N ASP A 751 15.11 9.07 8.29
CA ASP A 751 16.15 8.27 8.93
C ASP A 751 17.44 9.08 9.17
N VAL A 752 18.43 8.46 9.81
CA VAL A 752 19.64 9.14 10.26
C VAL A 752 20.45 9.68 9.08
N ASP A 753 20.52 8.95 7.98
CA ASP A 753 21.36 9.27 6.83
C ASP A 753 20.72 10.38 5.99
N HIS A 754 19.41 10.30 5.75
CA HIS A 754 18.65 11.38 5.10
C HIS A 754 18.61 12.65 5.96
N SER A 755 18.54 12.51 7.29
CA SER A 755 18.64 13.65 8.22
C SER A 755 20.03 14.30 8.20
N ALA A 756 21.10 13.53 7.95
CA ALA A 756 22.46 14.05 7.81
C ALA A 756 22.62 14.79 6.47
N LEU A 757 22.15 14.20 5.38
CA LEU A 757 22.15 14.83 4.05
C LEU A 757 21.33 16.13 4.03
N LEU A 758 20.14 16.15 4.66
CA LEU A 758 19.32 17.36 4.81
C LEU A 758 20.08 18.51 5.49
N ARG A 759 20.79 18.23 6.59
CA ARG A 759 21.59 19.24 7.30
C ARG A 759 22.74 19.76 6.44
N LEU A 760 23.31 18.92 5.60
CA LEU A 760 24.34 19.32 4.64
C LEU A 760 23.75 20.25 3.57
N LEU A 761 22.62 19.86 2.96
CA LEU A 761 21.95 20.61 1.89
C LEU A 761 21.62 22.04 2.32
N VAL A 762 21.08 22.22 3.53
CA VAL A 762 20.64 23.52 4.07
C VAL A 762 21.80 24.47 4.40
N GLY A 763 23.05 24.01 4.29
CA GLY A 763 24.24 24.85 4.47
C GLY A 763 24.55 25.78 3.30
N ARG A 764 23.99 25.56 2.11
CA ARG A 764 24.21 26.37 0.90
C ARG A 764 22.94 26.45 0.05
N ASN A 765 22.81 27.52 -0.72
CA ASN A 765 21.64 27.72 -1.60
C ASN A 765 21.75 26.96 -2.92
N GLU A 766 22.94 26.51 -3.30
CA GLU A 766 23.23 25.82 -4.55
C GLU A 766 24.36 24.81 -4.32
N TRP A 767 24.25 23.65 -4.97
CA TRP A 767 25.21 22.57 -4.94
C TRP A 767 25.47 22.04 -6.34
N SER A 768 26.73 21.72 -6.67
CA SER A 768 26.99 20.96 -7.91
C SER A 768 26.57 19.50 -7.74
N ARG A 769 26.15 18.85 -8.82
CA ARG A 769 25.73 17.45 -8.76
C ARG A 769 26.85 16.52 -8.26
N ALA A 770 28.06 16.73 -8.77
CA ALA A 770 29.23 15.92 -8.39
C ALA A 770 29.53 16.00 -6.87
N GLU A 771 29.43 17.19 -6.27
CA GLU A 771 29.64 17.35 -4.82
C GLU A 771 28.58 16.63 -3.99
N LEU A 772 27.33 16.59 -4.47
CA LEU A 772 26.25 15.89 -3.78
C LEU A 772 26.27 14.38 -4.00
N GLU A 773 26.73 13.91 -5.17
CA GLU A 773 26.95 12.48 -5.43
C GLU A 773 28.03 11.94 -4.49
N ASP A 774 29.15 12.67 -4.32
CA ASP A 774 30.19 12.31 -3.35
C ASP A 774 29.65 12.31 -1.90
N ALA A 775 28.88 13.33 -1.52
CA ALA A 775 28.32 13.44 -0.17
C ALA A 775 27.23 12.39 0.14
N ALA A 776 26.43 11.99 -0.87
CA ALA A 776 25.43 10.94 -0.73
C ALA A 776 26.09 9.55 -0.68
N ALA A 777 27.15 9.33 -1.47
CA ALA A 777 27.92 8.09 -1.44
C ALA A 777 28.60 7.86 -0.08
N ASP A 778 29.12 8.92 0.55
CA ASP A 778 29.68 8.86 1.91
C ASP A 778 28.64 8.45 2.99
N LEU A 779 27.34 8.56 2.68
CA LEU A 779 26.21 8.19 3.53
C LEU A 779 25.52 6.88 3.07
N ASP A 780 26.12 6.12 2.15
CA ASP A 780 25.53 4.92 1.51
C ASP A 780 24.16 5.18 0.85
N LEU A 781 23.90 6.42 0.41
CA LEU A 781 22.67 6.84 -0.25
C LEU A 781 22.86 7.02 -1.76
N MET A 782 21.84 6.68 -2.54
CA MET A 782 21.76 7.09 -3.94
C MET A 782 21.23 8.52 -4.03
N LEU A 783 21.98 9.44 -4.65
CA LEU A 783 21.66 10.87 -4.66
C LEU A 783 20.22 11.17 -5.08
N ASP A 784 19.79 10.65 -6.24
CA ASP A 784 18.45 10.96 -6.76
C ASP A 784 17.34 10.49 -5.83
N GLY A 785 17.45 9.29 -5.28
CA GLY A 785 16.48 8.76 -4.31
C GLY A 785 16.49 9.51 -2.98
N ALA A 786 17.67 9.96 -2.54
CA ALA A 786 17.80 10.73 -1.31
C ALA A 786 17.26 12.16 -1.45
N LEU A 787 17.48 12.81 -2.59
CA LEU A 787 16.88 14.11 -2.91
C LEU A 787 15.37 14.02 -3.06
N GLU A 788 14.86 12.95 -3.67
CA GLU A 788 13.43 12.66 -3.76
C GLU A 788 12.81 12.51 -2.36
N GLN A 789 13.40 11.70 -1.49
CA GLN A 789 12.91 11.48 -0.13
C GLN A 789 12.99 12.75 0.76
N ILE A 790 14.02 13.58 0.56
CA ILE A 790 14.13 14.88 1.23
C ILE A 790 13.11 15.88 0.68
N ASN A 791 12.86 15.88 -0.62
CA ASN A 791 11.82 16.69 -1.24
C ASN A 791 10.44 16.24 -0.78
N ASP A 792 10.16 14.95 -0.67
CA ASP A 792 8.91 14.41 -0.13
C ASP A 792 8.68 14.90 1.30
N MET A 793 9.71 14.84 2.16
CA MET A 793 9.63 15.40 3.52
C MET A 793 9.37 16.91 3.50
N ALA A 794 10.05 17.65 2.61
CA ALA A 794 9.87 19.08 2.49
C ALA A 794 8.46 19.45 1.98
N PHE A 795 7.90 18.64 1.09
CA PHE A 795 6.52 18.73 0.64
C PHE A 795 5.53 18.43 1.77
N ASP A 796 5.72 17.35 2.53
CA ASP A 796 4.86 16.98 3.66
C ASP A 796 4.75 18.08 4.73
N ARG A 797 5.78 18.93 4.84
CA ARG A 797 5.93 19.91 5.92
C ARG A 797 5.74 21.35 5.51
N PHE A 798 6.15 21.70 4.30
CA PHE A 798 6.20 23.07 3.80
C PHE A 798 5.48 23.23 2.45
N ASP A 799 4.91 22.16 1.89
CA ASP A 799 4.22 22.13 0.58
C ASP A 799 5.11 22.62 -0.59
N MET A 800 6.42 22.38 -0.55
CA MET A 800 7.36 22.69 -1.62
C MET A 800 8.59 21.78 -1.58
N PRO A 801 9.25 21.50 -2.72
CA PRO A 801 10.49 20.75 -2.71
C PRO A 801 11.60 21.60 -2.10
N LEU A 802 12.51 20.94 -1.38
CA LEU A 802 13.71 21.59 -0.88
C LEU A 802 14.75 21.79 -1.97
N CYS A 803 14.88 20.84 -2.90
CA CYS A 803 15.93 20.79 -3.92
C CYS A 803 15.31 20.74 -5.32
N GLU A 804 15.77 21.57 -6.26
CA GLU A 804 15.36 21.54 -7.67
C GLU A 804 16.54 21.80 -8.64
N GLY A 805 16.49 21.17 -9.81
CA GLY A 805 17.54 21.24 -10.84
C GLY A 805 18.41 19.97 -10.89
N ASP A 806 19.08 19.75 -12.03
CA ASP A 806 19.94 18.58 -12.23
C ASP A 806 21.43 18.88 -11.98
N ASP A 807 21.92 20.03 -12.42
CA ASP A 807 23.23 20.61 -12.10
C ASP A 807 23.25 22.11 -12.50
N PRO A 808 23.38 23.07 -11.56
CA PRO A 808 23.42 22.86 -10.12
C PRO A 808 22.04 22.52 -9.53
N ILE A 809 22.06 21.85 -8.38
CA ILE A 809 20.90 21.58 -7.53
C ILE A 809 20.69 22.80 -6.62
N GLU A 810 19.58 23.51 -6.79
CA GLU A 810 19.21 24.71 -6.04
C GLU A 810 18.36 24.35 -4.82
N ILE A 811 18.61 25.02 -3.69
CA ILE A 811 17.89 24.83 -2.43
C ILE A 811 16.89 25.96 -2.22
N ASN A 812 15.64 25.59 -1.98
CA ASN A 812 14.54 26.52 -1.78
C ASN A 812 14.72 27.37 -0.50
N PRO A 813 14.93 28.69 -0.62
CA PRO A 813 15.28 29.54 0.52
C PRO A 813 14.11 29.82 1.47
N GLU A 814 12.85 29.61 1.06
CA GLU A 814 11.71 29.74 1.97
C GLU A 814 11.70 28.61 3.00
N ILE A 815 11.98 27.38 2.56
CA ILE A 815 12.04 26.21 3.44
C ILE A 815 13.21 26.35 4.43
N MET A 816 14.36 26.87 3.98
CA MET A 816 15.52 27.08 4.87
C MET A 816 15.21 27.96 6.07
N ASN A 817 14.33 28.95 5.94
CA ASN A 817 13.96 29.84 7.05
C ASN A 817 12.93 29.21 8.01
N GLU A 818 12.19 28.20 7.55
CA GLU A 818 11.17 27.49 8.34
C GLU A 818 11.67 26.17 8.95
N LEU A 819 12.77 25.62 8.44
CA LEU A 819 13.46 24.45 8.99
C LEU A 819 14.10 24.76 10.36
N THR A 820 13.61 24.10 11.41
CA THR A 820 14.28 24.06 12.73
C THR A 820 15.16 22.80 12.81
N LEU A 821 16.39 22.90 12.30
CA LEU A 821 17.36 21.79 12.22
C LEU A 821 18.28 21.64 13.44
#